data_AF-A0A1S3VXY0-F1
#
_entry.id   AF-A0A1S3VXY0-F1
#
_cell.length_a   1.000
_cell.length_b   1.000
_cell.length_c   1.000
_cell.angle_alpha   90.00
_cell.angle_beta   90.00
_cell.angle_gamma   90.00
#
_symmetry.space_group_name_H-M   'P 1'
#
loop_
_entity.id
_entity.type
_entity.pdbx_description
1 polymer ?
#
loop_
_entity_poly.entity_id
_entity_poly.type
_entity_poly.pdbx_seq_one_letter_code
_entity_poly.pdbx_strand_id
1 'polypeptide(L)'
;MKSGGLGAVPSYGVPAKRRWRGLVIAVLGLVILSMLVPLVFLLGLHNGFHSSGYLYEQKTSPSNQKSLESYDRHDVGHNESEGEQSSHVKELITKFEPTLPKDVLEQYAHKGKNNTIDKTASDNKQRGGSTDSIDKTASDDKQRVGSTKNIDDKQRVASANTIDKTASDGKQRGSKVPPKDVLQSPPTSNNPSSDHIEQATNPKTSSTSEDRNSCQITFGSYCLWQQEHRQEMKETLIKKLKDQLFVTRAYYPSIAKLPAKDKLSRQLKQNIQEMEHMLSESTSDADLPPVAESYSKKMENTISRIKSVPVDCNNVDKKLRQLFDLTEDEAKFHMKQSAFLYKLNVLTMPKSLHCLSLKLTVEYFKSPQYEEKANKEKFTDSSLQHYVIFSNNVLAASVVINSTVFHAKESLNQVFHVLTDRENYYAMKLWFLRNQFKEAAVQVLNVEQDSQMENQLPLSLPEEFWVSFRGYDNPSTNQIRTEYLSIFSDSHYLLPDLFSNLKKVVVLDDDVVIQQDLSALWNIDMGDKVNGAEQFCSVKLGQLRSYLGEKGFSHNSCVWMSGLNVIDLGRWRELGLTQTYKKLIKELTMQEGSAEGIAWRASLLAFENRIHPLDKWVVSGLGHNYTIESQSIKTAPVLHYNGNMKPWLDLGIPQYKSYWKKFLNKEDQLLSECNVNS
;
A
#
# COMPACT_ATOMS: atom_id res chain seq x y z
N MET A 1 -64.59 -78.90 25.11
CA MET A 1 -64.74 -78.04 26.31
C MET A 1 -65.07 -76.60 25.88
N LYS A 2 -65.39 -75.71 26.83
CA LYS A 2 -65.78 -74.29 26.61
C LYS A 2 -64.85 -73.57 25.60
N SER A 3 -65.25 -72.84 24.55
CA SER A 3 -66.53 -72.32 24.01
C SER A 3 -67.19 -71.10 24.69
N GLY A 4 -67.32 -70.00 23.92
CA GLY A 4 -68.03 -68.73 24.24
C GLY A 4 -67.17 -67.50 23.86
N GLY A 5 -67.66 -66.44 23.21
CA GLY A 5 -68.99 -66.14 22.65
C GLY A 5 -68.94 -64.88 21.74
N LEU A 6 -69.98 -64.64 20.91
CA LEU A 6 -70.02 -63.56 19.89
C LEU A 6 -70.64 -62.24 20.43
N GLY A 7 -70.38 -61.08 19.79
CA GLY A 7 -71.34 -59.95 19.81
C GLY A 7 -70.88 -58.50 19.46
N ALA A 8 -71.31 -58.01 18.29
CA ALA A 8 -71.77 -56.62 17.97
C ALA A 8 -70.95 -55.33 18.28
N VAL A 9 -70.26 -54.81 17.25
CA VAL A 9 -70.53 -53.53 16.51
C VAL A 9 -71.25 -52.37 17.25
N PRO A 10 -70.68 -51.14 17.25
CA PRO A 10 -71.26 -50.05 16.43
C PRO A 10 -70.23 -49.19 15.63
N SER A 11 -70.75 -48.45 14.64
CA SER A 11 -69.99 -47.55 13.75
C SER A 11 -70.26 -46.07 14.06
N TYR A 12 -69.23 -45.22 13.92
CA TYR A 12 -69.33 -43.78 13.64
C TYR A 12 -68.13 -43.38 12.75
N GLY A 13 -68.27 -42.36 11.89
CA GLY A 13 -67.25 -42.07 10.87
C GLY A 13 -67.32 -40.67 10.23
N VAL A 14 -66.70 -40.55 9.04
CA VAL A 14 -66.53 -39.33 8.20
C VAL A 14 -65.77 -38.15 8.87
N PRO A 15 -65.25 -37.13 8.13
CA PRO A 15 -65.42 -36.83 6.71
C PRO A 15 -64.14 -36.69 5.86
N ALA A 16 -64.30 -36.92 4.56
CA ALA A 16 -63.31 -36.57 3.54
C ALA A 16 -63.26 -35.04 3.30
N LYS A 17 -62.29 -34.35 3.94
CA LYS A 17 -61.98 -32.92 3.65
C LYS A 17 -60.49 -32.56 3.64
N ARG A 18 -59.58 -33.54 3.72
CA ARG A 18 -58.11 -33.29 3.87
C ARG A 18 -57.33 -33.05 2.55
N ARG A 19 -57.67 -33.68 1.42
CA ARG A 19 -56.80 -33.67 0.20
C ARG A 19 -56.60 -32.31 -0.48
N TRP A 20 -57.53 -31.36 -0.37
CA TRP A 20 -57.33 -29.99 -0.92
C TRP A 20 -56.68 -29.01 0.05
N ARG A 21 -56.83 -29.20 1.38
CA ARG A 21 -56.14 -28.35 2.37
C ARG A 21 -54.62 -28.51 2.30
N GLY A 22 -54.11 -29.72 2.07
CA GLY A 22 -52.66 -29.96 1.91
C GLY A 22 -52.03 -29.16 0.76
N LEU A 23 -52.72 -29.06 -0.38
CA LEU A 23 -52.25 -28.31 -1.55
C LEU A 23 -52.19 -26.79 -1.29
N VAL A 24 -53.24 -26.23 -0.69
CA VAL A 24 -53.27 -24.80 -0.32
C VAL A 24 -52.20 -24.46 0.72
N ILE A 25 -51.98 -25.34 1.70
CA ILE A 25 -50.92 -25.17 2.72
C ILE A 25 -49.52 -25.28 2.09
N ALA A 26 -49.31 -26.19 1.13
CA ALA A 26 -48.03 -26.30 0.42
C ALA A 26 -47.69 -25.06 -0.42
N VAL A 27 -48.69 -24.48 -1.11
CA VAL A 27 -48.51 -23.24 -1.88
C VAL A 27 -48.23 -22.05 -0.95
N LEU A 28 -48.94 -21.92 0.17
CA LEU A 28 -48.65 -20.90 1.19
C LEU A 28 -47.23 -21.07 1.76
N GLY A 29 -46.82 -22.31 2.05
CA GLY A 29 -45.45 -22.61 2.50
C GLY A 29 -44.38 -22.18 1.50
N LEU A 30 -44.59 -22.43 0.19
CA LEU A 30 -43.67 -22.02 -0.88
C LEU A 30 -43.60 -20.49 -1.05
N VAL A 31 -44.73 -19.78 -0.95
CA VAL A 31 -44.75 -18.30 -1.03
C VAL A 31 -44.08 -17.67 0.20
N ILE A 32 -44.24 -18.26 1.38
CA ILE A 32 -43.55 -17.83 2.60
C ILE A 32 -42.04 -18.10 2.48
N LEU A 33 -41.62 -19.25 1.94
CA LEU A 33 -40.20 -19.56 1.72
C LEU A 33 -39.56 -18.62 0.69
N SER A 34 -40.24 -18.33 -0.43
CA SER A 34 -39.70 -17.51 -1.51
C SER A 34 -39.55 -16.03 -1.14
N MET A 35 -40.25 -15.55 -0.10
CA MET A 35 -40.05 -14.21 0.46
C MET A 35 -39.08 -14.20 1.66
N LEU A 36 -39.05 -15.25 2.50
CA LEU A 36 -38.12 -15.31 3.63
C LEU A 36 -36.67 -15.56 3.22
N VAL A 37 -36.40 -16.38 2.19
CA VAL A 37 -35.01 -16.66 1.76
C VAL A 37 -34.27 -15.40 1.28
N PRO A 38 -34.85 -14.54 0.41
CA PRO A 38 -34.26 -13.24 0.10
C PRO A 38 -34.13 -12.32 1.31
N LEU A 39 -35.09 -12.33 2.25
CA LEU A 39 -35.01 -11.50 3.45
C LEU A 39 -33.86 -11.91 4.37
N VAL A 40 -33.64 -13.21 4.57
CA VAL A 40 -32.51 -13.75 5.36
C VAL A 40 -31.16 -13.41 4.71
N PHE A 41 -31.10 -13.38 3.37
CA PHE A 41 -29.91 -12.97 2.62
C PHE A 41 -29.64 -11.46 2.74
N LEU A 42 -30.68 -10.62 2.62
CA LEU A 42 -30.58 -9.15 2.72
C LEU A 42 -30.34 -8.65 4.16
N LEU A 43 -30.82 -9.38 5.18
CA LEU A 43 -30.63 -9.06 6.59
C LEU A 43 -29.37 -9.71 7.21
N GLY A 44 -28.54 -10.38 6.42
CA GLY A 44 -27.26 -10.95 6.87
C GLY A 44 -27.36 -12.09 7.89
N LEU A 45 -28.54 -12.72 8.04
CA LEU A 45 -28.83 -13.66 9.14
C LEU A 45 -28.23 -15.08 8.96
N HIS A 46 -27.34 -15.28 7.98
CA HIS A 46 -26.57 -16.52 7.80
C HIS A 46 -25.10 -16.37 8.22
N ASN A 47 -24.88 -16.05 9.49
CA ASN A 47 -23.59 -16.31 10.15
C ASN A 47 -23.49 -17.83 10.44
N GLY A 48 -23.20 -18.59 9.38
CA GLY A 48 -23.25 -20.06 9.38
C GLY A 48 -22.18 -20.77 8.54
N PHE A 49 -21.22 -20.04 7.97
CA PHE A 49 -20.02 -20.65 7.39
C PHE A 49 -18.92 -20.74 8.46
N HIS A 50 -18.80 -21.91 9.09
CA HIS A 50 -17.62 -22.25 9.89
C HIS A 50 -16.41 -22.48 8.96
N SER A 51 -15.76 -21.39 8.55
CA SER A 51 -14.34 -21.45 8.17
C SER A 51 -13.50 -21.37 9.44
N SER A 52 -12.66 -22.37 9.70
CA SER A 52 -11.81 -22.44 10.89
C SER A 52 -10.55 -21.59 10.76
N GLY A 53 -10.70 -20.30 10.49
CA GLY A 53 -9.61 -19.32 10.51
C GLY A 53 -9.48 -18.66 11.87
N TYR A 54 -8.59 -19.16 12.73
CA TYR A 54 -8.31 -18.55 14.03
C TYR A 54 -7.39 -17.34 13.85
N LEU A 55 -7.93 -16.12 13.84
CA LEU A 55 -7.11 -14.94 14.08
C LEU A 55 -6.58 -14.99 15.52
N TYR A 56 -5.25 -15.04 15.68
CA TYR A 56 -4.62 -14.93 16.99
C TYR A 56 -4.65 -13.48 17.47
N GLU A 57 -5.52 -13.19 18.44
CA GLU A 57 -5.52 -11.91 19.13
C GLU A 57 -4.27 -11.79 20.02
N GLN A 58 -3.41 -10.81 19.73
CA GLN A 58 -2.10 -10.61 20.36
C GLN A 58 -2.21 -10.22 21.85
N LYS A 59 -2.49 -11.19 22.72
CA LYS A 59 -2.59 -10.98 24.18
C LYS A 59 -1.22 -11.00 24.85
N THR A 60 -0.67 -9.81 25.07
CA THR A 60 0.39 -9.58 26.05
C THR A 60 -0.14 -9.87 27.46
N SER A 61 0.34 -10.96 28.09
CA SER A 61 0.15 -11.16 29.54
C SER A 61 1.05 -10.21 30.34
N PRO A 62 0.56 -9.70 31.47
CA PRO A 62 1.23 -10.07 32.71
C PRO A 62 0.25 -10.60 33.78
N SER A 63 0.78 -11.46 34.65
CA SER A 63 0.05 -12.00 35.78
C SER A 63 -0.20 -10.96 36.88
N ASN A 64 -1.44 -10.89 37.38
CA ASN A 64 -1.69 -10.82 38.81
C ASN A 64 -3.14 -11.19 39.14
N GLN A 65 -3.33 -12.00 40.17
CA GLN A 65 -4.61 -12.61 40.53
C GLN A 65 -5.15 -11.99 41.83
N LYS A 66 -6.29 -11.29 41.77
CA LYS A 66 -7.14 -11.05 42.95
C LYS A 66 -8.59 -10.72 42.61
N SER A 67 -9.46 -11.28 43.43
CA SER A 67 -10.93 -11.12 43.52
C SER A 67 -11.44 -9.67 43.56
N LEU A 68 -12.66 -9.42 43.02
CA LEU A 68 -13.88 -9.36 43.85
C LEU A 68 -15.16 -9.51 43.01
N GLU A 69 -16.32 -9.62 43.66
CA GLU A 69 -17.61 -10.04 43.11
C GLU A 69 -18.61 -8.88 42.87
N SER A 70 -19.52 -9.11 41.91
CA SER A 70 -20.97 -8.81 41.96
C SER A 70 -21.56 -7.41 41.70
N TYR A 71 -22.86 -7.48 41.36
CA TYR A 71 -23.98 -6.54 41.44
C TYR A 71 -24.45 -5.67 40.24
N ASP A 72 -25.53 -6.18 39.64
CA ASP A 72 -26.77 -5.54 39.12
C ASP A 72 -26.75 -4.30 38.20
N ARG A 73 -27.10 -4.58 36.93
CA ARG A 73 -28.46 -4.38 36.39
C ARG A 73 -29.23 -3.10 36.77
N HIS A 74 -29.34 -2.19 35.80
CA HIS A 74 -30.58 -1.47 35.54
C HIS A 74 -30.93 -1.46 34.04
N ASP A 75 -32.18 -1.11 33.74
CA ASP A 75 -32.89 -1.29 32.46
C ASP A 75 -33.54 0.06 32.05
N VAL A 76 -34.31 0.08 30.96
CA VAL A 76 -34.90 1.22 30.24
C VAL A 76 -33.95 1.88 29.24
N GLY A 77 -34.39 1.92 27.97
CA GLY A 77 -33.73 2.65 26.89
C GLY A 77 -34.74 3.08 25.81
N HIS A 78 -34.26 3.66 24.71
CA HIS A 78 -35.02 3.74 23.45
C HIS A 78 -34.11 3.97 22.24
N ASN A 79 -34.37 3.18 21.19
CA ASN A 79 -34.12 3.36 19.76
C ASN A 79 -33.09 4.43 19.29
N GLU A 80 -31.94 4.00 18.77
CA GLU A 80 -31.17 4.78 17.78
C GLU A 80 -30.39 3.89 16.78
N SER A 81 -31.10 3.01 16.07
CA SER A 81 -30.52 2.00 15.17
C SER A 81 -30.30 2.51 13.72
N GLU A 82 -29.29 3.36 13.52
CA GLU A 82 -28.70 3.63 12.19
C GLU A 82 -27.24 4.14 12.29
N GLY A 83 -26.85 4.77 13.41
CA GLY A 83 -25.50 5.26 13.64
C GLY A 83 -24.44 4.16 13.87
N GLU A 84 -24.78 3.10 14.61
CA GLU A 84 -23.78 2.14 15.13
C GLU A 84 -23.06 1.32 14.04
N GLN A 85 -23.75 0.94 12.96
CA GLN A 85 -23.12 0.24 11.84
C GLN A 85 -22.15 1.17 11.08
N SER A 86 -22.49 2.45 10.95
CA SER A 86 -21.59 3.46 10.37
C SER A 86 -20.36 3.66 11.26
N SER A 87 -20.54 3.76 12.59
CA SER A 87 -19.40 3.89 13.50
C SER A 87 -18.49 2.66 13.51
N HIS A 88 -19.03 1.43 13.47
CA HIS A 88 -18.18 0.24 13.47
C HIS A 88 -17.38 0.06 12.17
N VAL A 89 -17.98 0.33 11.00
CA VAL A 89 -17.22 0.35 9.73
C VAL A 89 -16.16 1.46 9.74
N LYS A 90 -16.47 2.63 10.30
CA LYS A 90 -15.55 3.77 10.41
C LYS A 90 -14.42 3.52 11.41
N GLU A 91 -14.70 2.83 12.52
CA GLU A 91 -13.75 2.36 13.53
C GLU A 91 -12.76 1.36 12.92
N LEU A 92 -13.27 0.35 12.20
CA LEU A 92 -12.46 -0.61 11.44
C LEU A 92 -11.58 0.12 10.41
N ILE A 93 -12.12 1.08 9.67
CA ILE A 93 -11.33 1.90 8.73
C ILE A 93 -10.22 2.67 9.47
N THR A 94 -10.51 3.34 10.59
CA THR A 94 -9.48 4.05 11.37
C THR A 94 -8.43 3.12 11.98
N LYS A 95 -8.76 1.85 12.25
CA LYS A 95 -7.80 0.82 12.68
C LYS A 95 -6.88 0.33 11.55
N PHE A 96 -7.12 0.78 10.30
CA PHE A 96 -6.28 0.47 9.13
C PHE A 96 -5.75 1.71 8.40
N GLU A 97 -6.06 2.93 8.86
CA GLU A 97 -5.38 4.16 8.45
C GLU A 97 -3.92 4.12 8.94
N PRO A 98 -2.93 4.57 8.14
CA PRO A 98 -1.53 4.46 8.53
C PRO A 98 -1.21 5.38 9.71
N THR A 99 -0.44 4.88 10.69
CA THR A 99 0.11 5.69 11.79
C THR A 99 1.19 6.65 11.26
N LEU A 100 0.74 7.75 10.65
CA LEU A 100 1.56 8.88 10.23
C LEU A 100 1.95 9.72 11.46
N PRO A 101 3.21 10.18 11.58
CA PRO A 101 3.62 11.11 12.63
C PRO A 101 2.74 12.37 12.69
N LYS A 102 2.38 12.79 13.91
CA LYS A 102 1.37 13.85 14.14
C LYS A 102 1.81 15.20 13.56
N ASP A 103 3.10 15.49 13.55
CA ASP A 103 3.71 16.69 12.95
C ASP A 103 3.51 16.76 11.42
N VAL A 104 3.39 15.61 10.75
CA VAL A 104 3.01 15.54 9.32
C VAL A 104 1.53 15.88 9.16
N LEU A 105 0.66 15.25 9.95
CA LEU A 105 -0.80 15.45 9.89
C LEU A 105 -1.23 16.89 10.24
N GLU A 106 -0.65 17.48 11.29
CA GLU A 106 -0.99 18.82 11.77
C GLU A 106 -0.66 19.91 10.73
N GLN A 107 0.44 19.77 9.97
CA GLN A 107 0.79 20.72 8.91
C GLN A 107 -0.26 20.75 7.78
N TYR A 108 -0.89 19.62 7.44
CA TYR A 108 -2.00 19.57 6.49
C TYR A 108 -3.28 20.17 7.06
N ALA A 109 -3.61 19.89 8.33
CA ALA A 109 -4.77 20.47 9.00
C ALA A 109 -4.73 22.01 9.09
N HIS A 110 -3.52 22.60 9.18
CA HIS A 110 -3.34 24.04 9.07
C HIS A 110 -3.45 24.56 7.62
N LYS A 111 -2.91 23.85 6.63
CA LYS A 111 -2.99 24.28 5.22
C LYS A 111 -4.44 24.39 4.72
N GLY A 112 -5.33 23.49 5.16
CA GLY A 112 -6.76 23.54 4.85
C GLY A 112 -7.52 24.74 5.45
N LYS A 113 -7.00 25.36 6.52
CA LYS A 113 -7.64 26.56 7.13
C LYS A 113 -7.18 27.87 6.49
N ASN A 114 -5.93 27.93 6.02
CA ASN A 114 -5.32 29.17 5.53
C ASN A 114 -5.87 29.66 4.16
N ASN A 115 -6.64 28.84 3.44
CA ASN A 115 -7.34 29.27 2.22
C ASN A 115 -8.66 30.03 2.48
N THR A 116 -9.06 30.20 3.74
CA THR A 116 -10.35 30.79 4.13
C THR A 116 -10.19 32.01 5.05
N ILE A 117 -9.44 33.01 4.58
CA ILE A 117 -9.59 34.47 4.84
C ILE A 117 -8.54 35.17 3.95
N ASP A 118 -8.97 35.80 2.85
CA ASP A 118 -8.79 37.25 2.62
C ASP A 118 -9.53 37.71 1.32
N LYS A 119 -9.99 38.98 1.30
CA LYS A 119 -10.73 39.73 0.24
C LYS A 119 -12.19 40.12 0.54
N THR A 120 -12.38 41.04 1.48
CA THR A 120 -13.25 42.25 1.41
C THR A 120 -13.11 43.02 2.73
N ALA A 121 -13.07 44.35 2.78
CA ALA A 121 -12.87 45.37 1.76
C ALA A 121 -12.31 46.65 2.44
N SER A 122 -11.77 47.58 1.66
CA SER A 122 -11.39 48.91 2.16
C SER A 122 -12.54 49.89 1.96
N ASP A 123 -13.03 50.56 3.03
CA ASP A 123 -13.02 52.03 3.15
C ASP A 123 -13.85 52.58 4.34
N ASN A 124 -13.34 53.66 4.95
CA ASN A 124 -14.01 54.64 5.84
C ASN A 124 -14.69 54.12 7.13
N LYS A 125 -14.48 54.73 8.31
CA LYS A 125 -14.59 56.17 8.59
C LYS A 125 -13.81 56.61 9.86
N GLN A 126 -13.54 57.92 10.00
CA GLN A 126 -12.71 58.51 11.06
C GLN A 126 -13.44 58.82 12.40
N ARG A 127 -12.72 58.65 13.54
CA ARG A 127 -12.76 59.33 14.87
C ARG A 127 -12.44 58.30 15.98
N GLY A 128 -11.68 58.59 17.04
CA GLY A 128 -10.89 59.78 17.41
C GLY A 128 -10.51 59.77 18.91
N GLY A 129 -9.30 60.24 19.28
CA GLY A 129 -8.71 60.16 20.64
C GLY A 129 -7.88 58.87 20.82
N SER A 130 -6.64 58.80 21.34
CA SER A 130 -5.82 59.63 22.25
C SER A 130 -6.02 59.36 23.75
N THR A 131 -5.09 58.61 24.37
CA THR A 131 -4.22 59.04 25.51
C THR A 131 -3.20 57.96 25.92
N ASP A 132 -2.11 58.43 26.53
CA ASP A 132 -0.87 57.77 26.97
C ASP A 132 -0.97 56.70 28.08
N SER A 133 0.11 55.92 28.24
CA SER A 133 0.73 55.37 29.49
C SER A 133 1.40 54.01 29.21
N ILE A 134 2.62 53.58 29.58
CA ILE A 134 3.76 53.98 30.46
C ILE A 134 4.07 52.83 31.44
N ASP A 135 5.33 52.34 31.42
CA ASP A 135 6.02 51.51 32.44
C ASP A 135 5.42 50.12 32.82
N LYS A 136 6.08 49.16 33.50
CA LYS A 136 7.47 48.71 33.79
C LYS A 136 7.35 47.20 34.15
N THR A 137 8.33 46.30 34.28
CA THR A 137 9.71 46.25 34.85
C THR A 137 10.53 45.18 34.06
N ALA A 138 11.87 45.07 34.03
CA ALA A 138 12.91 44.96 35.08
C ALA A 138 12.71 43.77 36.05
N SER A 139 13.71 42.99 36.50
CA SER A 139 15.17 42.86 36.17
C SER A 139 15.54 41.35 36.30
N ASP A 140 16.74 40.77 36.52
CA ASP A 140 18.16 41.10 36.81
C ASP A 140 18.96 39.78 36.50
N ASP A 141 20.29 39.59 36.64
CA ASP A 141 21.51 40.25 36.13
C ASP A 141 22.69 39.23 36.33
N LYS A 142 23.89 39.54 35.83
CA LYS A 142 25.20 38.86 36.04
C LYS A 142 25.42 37.53 35.29
N GLN A 143 26.39 37.41 34.35
CA GLN A 143 27.87 37.48 34.48
C GLN A 143 28.48 36.19 35.09
N ARG A 144 29.71 35.73 34.75
CA ARG A 144 30.94 36.50 34.42
C ARG A 144 32.03 35.63 33.71
N VAL A 145 32.75 36.21 32.73
CA VAL A 145 34.18 36.03 32.28
C VAL A 145 34.83 34.61 32.33
N GLY A 146 35.62 34.12 31.35
CA GLY A 146 36.21 34.73 30.14
C GLY A 146 37.76 34.71 30.11
N SER A 147 38.40 34.56 28.94
CA SER A 147 39.86 34.77 28.73
C SER A 147 40.24 34.85 27.25
N THR A 148 41.41 35.43 26.94
CA THR A 148 41.85 35.88 25.60
C THR A 148 43.27 35.47 25.25
N LYS A 149 43.60 35.34 23.95
CA LYS A 149 44.81 35.95 23.33
C LYS A 149 44.87 35.76 21.80
N ASN A 150 45.44 36.76 21.12
CA ASN A 150 45.90 36.72 19.72
C ASN A 150 47.43 36.58 19.68
N ILE A 151 48.03 36.30 18.50
CA ILE A 151 49.01 37.18 17.80
C ILE A 151 49.66 36.47 16.57
N ASP A 152 49.44 37.10 15.40
CA ASP A 152 50.26 37.40 14.20
C ASP A 152 51.25 36.41 13.52
N ASP A 153 51.23 36.47 12.16
CA ASP A 153 52.37 36.48 11.20
C ASP A 153 53.35 35.26 11.09
N LYS A 154 53.99 34.93 9.95
CA LYS A 154 54.35 35.72 8.74
C LYS A 154 54.81 34.83 7.56
N GLN A 155 54.58 35.28 6.30
CA GLN A 155 55.48 35.20 5.09
C GLN A 155 56.07 33.83 4.59
N ARG A 156 56.50 33.59 3.33
CA ARG A 156 56.33 34.16 1.94
C ARG A 156 57.05 33.21 0.93
N VAL A 157 57.09 33.54 -0.38
CA VAL A 157 57.92 32.92 -1.47
C VAL A 157 57.38 31.55 -1.99
N ALA A 158 57.19 31.19 -3.28
CA ALA A 158 57.54 31.68 -4.64
C ALA A 158 58.85 31.09 -5.26
N SER A 159 59.09 31.03 -6.59
CA SER A 159 58.29 31.45 -7.75
C SER A 159 58.69 30.74 -9.07
N ALA A 160 57.75 30.73 -10.04
CA ALA A 160 57.96 30.79 -11.50
C ALA A 160 58.47 29.58 -12.34
N ASN A 161 58.17 29.68 -13.64
CA ASN A 161 58.36 28.70 -14.73
C ASN A 161 59.81 28.68 -15.30
N THR A 162 60.12 27.71 -16.18
CA THR A 162 60.42 27.94 -17.65
C THR A 162 61.22 26.79 -18.32
N ILE A 163 60.65 26.17 -19.38
CA ILE A 163 61.18 25.84 -20.75
C ILE A 163 62.73 25.56 -20.89
N ASP A 164 63.27 24.52 -21.56
CA ASP A 164 63.00 24.07 -22.95
C ASP A 164 63.33 22.59 -23.38
N LYS A 165 63.02 22.28 -24.66
CA LYS A 165 63.07 21.03 -25.48
C LYS A 165 64.43 20.36 -25.79
N THR A 166 64.37 19.06 -26.18
CA THR A 166 64.89 18.44 -27.46
C THR A 166 64.17 17.09 -27.70
N ALA A 167 63.49 16.80 -28.83
CA ALA A 167 63.96 16.27 -30.15
C ALA A 167 64.50 14.81 -30.10
N SER A 168 64.21 13.85 -31.02
CA SER A 168 63.92 13.94 -32.47
C SER A 168 63.19 12.68 -33.07
N ASP A 169 62.45 12.89 -34.18
CA ASP A 169 62.04 12.02 -35.33
C ASP A 169 61.49 10.57 -35.16
N GLY A 170 60.59 10.04 -36.02
CA GLY A 170 59.92 10.52 -37.26
C GLY A 170 58.64 9.69 -37.56
N LYS A 171 57.88 9.78 -38.69
CA LYS A 171 58.13 10.28 -40.06
C LYS A 171 56.78 10.65 -40.77
N GLN A 172 56.84 11.27 -41.96
CA GLN A 172 55.73 11.88 -42.76
C GLN A 172 54.62 10.90 -43.23
N ARG A 173 53.39 11.28 -43.66
CA ARG A 173 52.83 12.50 -44.36
C ARG A 173 51.34 12.73 -43.97
N GLY A 174 50.64 13.85 -44.26
CA GLY A 174 51.09 15.20 -44.66
C GLY A 174 50.19 16.01 -45.66
N SER A 175 49.31 16.91 -45.17
CA SER A 175 48.95 18.26 -45.74
C SER A 175 48.06 18.40 -47.02
N LYS A 176 47.18 19.41 -47.25
CA LYS A 176 46.73 20.68 -46.56
C LYS A 176 45.19 20.93 -46.86
N VAL A 177 44.35 21.83 -46.28
CA VAL A 177 44.42 22.95 -45.28
C VAL A 177 44.82 24.35 -45.89
N PRO A 178 44.28 25.57 -45.54
CA PRO A 178 43.20 26.04 -44.62
C PRO A 178 42.14 27.05 -45.23
N PRO A 179 41.81 28.30 -44.75
CA PRO A 179 40.58 28.65 -43.97
C PRO A 179 39.83 29.98 -44.37
N LYS A 180 38.83 30.45 -43.55
CA LYS A 180 38.86 31.68 -42.67
C LYS A 180 37.58 32.58 -42.56
N ASP A 181 37.48 33.25 -41.40
CA ASP A 181 36.81 34.55 -41.05
C ASP A 181 35.27 34.70 -40.94
N VAL A 182 34.84 35.85 -40.40
CA VAL A 182 33.65 36.04 -39.53
C VAL A 182 33.00 37.44 -39.66
N LEU A 183 31.65 37.50 -39.54
CA LEU A 183 30.76 38.66 -39.24
C LEU A 183 30.52 39.75 -40.33
N GLN A 184 29.27 39.92 -40.78
CA GLN A 184 28.43 41.16 -40.73
C GLN A 184 27.10 41.05 -41.53
N SER A 185 26.18 42.00 -41.31
CA SER A 185 24.82 42.17 -41.89
C SER A 185 24.39 43.66 -41.76
N PRO A 186 23.22 44.17 -42.23
CA PRO A 186 22.11 43.62 -43.06
C PRO A 186 21.91 44.43 -44.39
N PRO A 187 20.75 44.40 -45.12
CA PRO A 187 19.58 45.24 -44.75
C PRO A 187 18.14 44.73 -45.08
N THR A 188 17.17 45.31 -44.35
CA THR A 188 15.70 45.49 -44.52
C THR A 188 15.04 45.21 -45.91
N SER A 189 13.83 44.62 -46.07
CA SER A 189 12.52 45.01 -45.47
C SER A 189 11.30 44.22 -46.03
N ASN A 190 10.16 44.30 -45.32
CA ASN A 190 8.74 44.20 -45.76
C ASN A 190 8.08 42.85 -46.21
N ASN A 191 7.38 42.26 -45.23
CA ASN A 191 6.09 41.52 -45.24
C ASN A 191 5.05 41.93 -46.33
N PRO A 192 4.01 41.11 -46.67
CA PRO A 192 3.16 40.39 -45.67
C PRO A 192 2.52 39.02 -46.03
N SER A 193 1.99 38.36 -44.97
CA SER A 193 0.80 37.45 -44.91
C SER A 193 0.68 36.24 -45.86
N SER A 194 0.13 35.09 -45.44
CA SER A 194 -0.21 34.55 -44.11
C SER A 194 -0.64 33.09 -44.28
N ASP A 195 -0.33 32.21 -43.32
CA ASP A 195 -1.23 31.16 -42.83
C ASP A 195 -0.60 30.42 -41.64
N HIS A 196 -1.33 30.30 -40.55
CA HIS A 196 -0.93 29.53 -39.36
C HIS A 196 -1.77 28.25 -39.27
N ILE A 197 -1.10 27.10 -39.25
CA ILE A 197 -1.69 25.86 -38.72
C ILE A 197 -1.34 25.81 -37.23
N GLU A 198 -2.31 26.12 -36.37
CA GLU A 198 -2.14 25.97 -34.92
C GLU A 198 -2.09 24.48 -34.55
N GLN A 199 -0.99 24.03 -33.93
CA GLN A 199 -0.99 22.78 -33.18
C GLN A 199 -1.75 23.01 -31.87
N ALA A 200 -2.87 22.32 -31.68
CA ALA A 200 -3.70 22.44 -30.50
C ALA A 200 -2.94 22.01 -29.23
N THR A 201 -2.50 22.97 -28.42
CA THR A 201 -1.95 22.70 -27.09
C THR A 201 -3.06 22.26 -26.14
N ASN A 202 -3.02 21.00 -25.69
CA ASN A 202 -3.90 20.52 -24.63
C ASN A 202 -3.71 21.38 -23.35
N PRO A 203 -4.79 21.96 -22.78
CA PRO A 203 -4.68 22.80 -21.59
C PRO A 203 -4.32 21.95 -20.37
N LYS A 204 -3.15 22.23 -19.76
CA LYS A 204 -2.74 21.60 -18.51
C LYS A 204 -3.64 22.05 -17.36
N THR A 205 -4.43 21.14 -16.80
CA THR A 205 -5.18 21.37 -15.56
C THR A 205 -4.21 21.50 -14.38
N SER A 206 -4.17 22.70 -13.80
CA SER A 206 -3.13 23.14 -12.84
C SER A 206 -3.37 22.73 -11.38
N SER A 207 -4.18 21.70 -11.12
CA SER A 207 -4.48 21.16 -9.78
C SER A 207 -3.67 19.90 -9.42
N THR A 208 -2.68 19.55 -10.24
CA THR A 208 -2.25 18.14 -10.40
C THR A 208 -1.02 17.70 -9.60
N SER A 209 -0.52 18.51 -8.65
CA SER A 209 0.65 18.16 -7.81
C SER A 209 0.34 17.97 -6.33
N GLU A 210 -0.40 18.89 -5.70
CA GLU A 210 -0.63 18.83 -4.24
C GLU A 210 -1.58 17.68 -3.85
N ASP A 211 -2.68 17.50 -4.58
CA ASP A 211 -3.64 16.41 -4.36
C ASP A 211 -3.02 15.02 -4.52
N ARG A 212 -2.08 14.87 -5.49
CA ARG A 212 -1.35 13.61 -5.71
C ARG A 212 -0.50 13.23 -4.51
N ASN A 213 0.29 14.17 -4.00
CA ASN A 213 1.10 13.97 -2.80
C ASN A 213 0.21 13.65 -1.60
N SER A 214 -0.90 14.38 -1.42
CA SER A 214 -1.85 14.13 -0.33
C SER A 214 -2.44 12.72 -0.38
N CYS A 215 -2.83 12.24 -1.56
CA CYS A 215 -3.33 10.87 -1.73
C CYS A 215 -2.27 9.83 -1.34
N GLN A 216 -1.06 9.92 -1.93
CA GLN A 216 -0.02 8.90 -1.74
C GLN A 216 0.46 8.81 -0.29
N ILE A 217 0.46 9.92 0.46
CA ILE A 217 0.76 9.93 1.90
C ILE A 217 -0.30 9.12 2.68
N THR A 218 -1.59 9.33 2.41
CA THR A 218 -2.70 8.72 3.17
C THR A 218 -2.99 7.26 2.77
N PHE A 219 -2.87 6.89 1.49
CA PHE A 219 -3.28 5.57 0.98
C PHE A 219 -2.17 4.79 0.26
N GLY A 220 -0.95 5.32 0.20
CA GLY A 220 0.20 4.62 -0.36
C GLY A 220 -0.02 4.16 -1.81
N SER A 221 0.16 2.87 -2.06
CA SER A 221 0.17 2.30 -3.41
C SER A 221 -1.20 2.27 -4.08
N TYR A 222 -2.29 2.43 -3.32
CA TYR A 222 -3.63 2.61 -3.88
C TYR A 222 -3.68 3.80 -4.84
N CYS A 223 -3.05 4.93 -4.52
CA CYS A 223 -3.11 6.14 -5.36
C CYS A 223 -2.32 5.98 -6.68
N LEU A 224 -1.22 5.22 -6.66
CA LEU A 224 -0.47 4.86 -7.86
C LEU A 224 -1.32 3.94 -8.74
N TRP A 225 -1.89 2.87 -8.14
CA TRP A 225 -2.78 1.95 -8.84
C TRP A 225 -4.01 2.67 -9.42
N GLN A 226 -4.69 3.52 -8.63
CA GLN A 226 -5.87 4.28 -9.01
C GLN A 226 -5.59 5.23 -10.17
N GLN A 227 -4.40 5.85 -10.22
CA GLN A 227 -4.02 6.71 -11.34
C GLN A 227 -3.88 5.92 -12.64
N GLU A 228 -3.11 4.83 -12.63
CA GLU A 228 -2.84 4.05 -13.85
C GLU A 228 -4.07 3.26 -14.33
N HIS A 229 -5.00 2.93 -13.44
CA HIS A 229 -6.27 2.28 -13.77
C HIS A 229 -7.45 3.27 -13.88
N ARG A 230 -7.18 4.58 -13.90
CA ARG A 230 -8.21 5.61 -14.03
C ARG A 230 -8.82 5.60 -15.43
N GLN A 231 -10.00 5.00 -15.57
CA GLN A 231 -10.75 5.06 -16.81
C GLN A 231 -11.15 6.52 -17.14
N GLU A 232 -10.92 6.93 -18.38
CA GLU A 232 -11.48 8.18 -18.89
C GLU A 232 -13.00 8.04 -19.03
N MET A 233 -13.72 8.53 -18.02
CA MET A 233 -15.18 8.60 -18.03
C MET A 233 -15.64 9.51 -19.17
N LYS A 234 -15.90 8.95 -20.35
CA LYS A 234 -16.44 9.64 -21.55
C LYS A 234 -17.91 10.08 -21.42
N GLU A 235 -18.41 9.99 -20.19
CA GLU A 235 -19.66 10.52 -19.70
C GLU A 235 -19.80 12.03 -19.96
N THR A 236 -20.74 12.38 -20.83
CA THR A 236 -21.10 13.77 -21.12
C THR A 236 -22.53 14.06 -20.70
N LEU A 237 -23.46 13.09 -20.84
CA LEU A 237 -24.87 13.29 -20.53
C LEU A 237 -25.14 13.16 -19.02
N ILE A 238 -24.61 12.15 -18.35
CA ILE A 238 -24.81 11.93 -16.91
C ILE A 238 -24.13 13.02 -16.07
N LYS A 239 -22.95 13.51 -16.47
CA LYS A 239 -22.31 14.67 -15.83
C LYS A 239 -23.17 15.92 -15.99
N LYS A 240 -23.63 16.20 -17.21
CA LYS A 240 -24.55 17.30 -17.51
C LYS A 240 -25.87 17.21 -16.71
N LEU A 241 -26.43 16.01 -16.53
CA LEU A 241 -27.60 15.78 -15.70
C LEU A 241 -27.31 16.02 -14.20
N LYS A 242 -26.17 15.55 -13.69
CA LYS A 242 -25.71 15.82 -12.32
C LYS A 242 -25.51 17.33 -12.09
N ASP A 243 -24.83 18.04 -12.98
CA ASP A 243 -24.65 19.51 -12.93
C ASP A 243 -26.00 20.25 -12.92
N GLN A 244 -26.92 19.83 -13.79
CA GLN A 244 -28.28 20.37 -13.86
C GLN A 244 -29.03 20.15 -12.55
N LEU A 245 -28.98 18.95 -11.97
CA LEU A 245 -29.58 18.64 -10.68
C LEU A 245 -28.98 19.50 -9.55
N PHE A 246 -27.67 19.70 -9.51
CA PHE A 246 -26.98 20.52 -8.49
C PHE A 246 -27.44 21.99 -8.55
N VAL A 247 -27.42 22.61 -9.74
CA VAL A 247 -27.92 23.98 -9.94
C VAL A 247 -29.40 24.07 -9.53
N THR A 248 -30.21 23.08 -9.87
CA THR A 248 -31.65 23.06 -9.58
C THR A 248 -31.93 22.92 -8.08
N ARG A 249 -31.22 22.01 -7.39
CA ARG A 249 -31.25 21.85 -5.91
C ARG A 249 -30.83 23.12 -5.19
N ALA A 250 -29.86 23.88 -5.70
CA ALA A 250 -29.42 25.13 -5.07
C ALA A 250 -30.41 26.29 -5.19
N TYR A 251 -31.09 26.42 -6.33
CA TYR A 251 -32.11 27.47 -6.54
C TYR A 251 -33.45 27.15 -5.87
N TYR A 252 -33.82 25.87 -5.73
CA TYR A 252 -35.14 25.44 -5.23
C TYR A 252 -35.53 26.06 -3.87
N PRO A 253 -34.68 26.08 -2.82
CA PRO A 253 -35.03 26.69 -1.52
C PRO A 253 -35.32 28.20 -1.59
N SER A 254 -34.79 28.92 -2.57
CA SER A 254 -35.06 30.35 -2.78
C SER A 254 -36.34 30.55 -3.60
N ILE A 255 -36.56 29.76 -4.66
CA ILE A 255 -37.79 29.82 -5.47
C ILE A 255 -39.02 29.38 -4.67
N ALA A 256 -38.90 28.36 -3.82
CA ALA A 256 -39.99 27.83 -3.01
C ALA A 256 -40.51 28.82 -1.94
N LYS A 257 -39.71 29.82 -1.55
CA LYS A 257 -40.11 30.88 -0.61
C LYS A 257 -40.95 31.99 -1.25
N LEU A 258 -41.14 31.99 -2.57
CA LEU A 258 -41.85 33.03 -3.31
C LEU A 258 -43.29 32.59 -3.67
N PRO A 259 -44.35 33.08 -3.00
CA PRO A 259 -45.73 32.64 -3.26
C PRO A 259 -46.16 32.85 -4.72
N ALA A 260 -45.73 33.97 -5.32
CA ALA A 260 -45.96 34.29 -6.74
C ALA A 260 -45.24 33.35 -7.74
N LYS A 261 -44.47 32.37 -7.26
CA LYS A 261 -43.75 31.38 -8.07
C LYS A 261 -44.13 29.93 -7.70
N ASP A 262 -45.18 29.69 -6.91
CA ASP A 262 -45.61 28.34 -6.48
C ASP A 262 -45.69 27.33 -7.65
N LYS A 263 -46.37 27.67 -8.77
CA LYS A 263 -46.42 26.78 -9.96
C LYS A 263 -45.03 26.40 -10.50
N LEU A 264 -44.06 27.32 -10.43
CA LEU A 264 -42.67 27.05 -10.81
C LEU A 264 -41.95 26.22 -9.75
N SER A 265 -42.19 26.47 -8.46
CA SER A 265 -41.66 25.66 -7.34
C SER A 265 -42.11 24.19 -7.44
N ARG A 266 -43.40 23.93 -7.70
CA ARG A 266 -43.93 22.57 -7.90
C ARG A 266 -43.30 21.89 -9.12
N GLN A 267 -43.18 22.59 -10.25
CA GLN A 267 -42.49 22.09 -11.45
C GLN A 267 -41.02 21.77 -11.15
N LEU A 268 -40.35 22.62 -10.38
CA LEU A 268 -38.95 22.45 -9.99
C LEU A 268 -38.76 21.21 -9.10
N LYS A 269 -39.62 21.03 -8.09
CA LYS A 269 -39.64 19.84 -7.24
C LYS A 269 -39.85 18.56 -8.05
N GLN A 270 -40.83 18.56 -8.95
CA GLN A 270 -41.11 17.40 -9.80
C GLN A 270 -39.89 17.05 -10.68
N ASN A 271 -39.31 18.04 -11.39
CA ASN A 271 -38.13 17.80 -12.22
C ASN A 271 -36.92 17.30 -11.41
N ILE A 272 -36.74 17.78 -10.16
CA ILE A 272 -35.71 17.29 -9.23
C ILE A 272 -35.95 15.79 -8.96
N GLN A 273 -37.15 15.41 -8.52
CA GLN A 273 -37.46 14.03 -8.13
C GLN A 273 -37.38 13.04 -9.32
N GLU A 274 -37.83 13.45 -10.51
CA GLU A 274 -37.70 12.66 -11.74
C GLU A 274 -36.22 12.43 -12.12
N MET A 275 -35.37 13.46 -11.95
CA MET A 275 -33.95 13.38 -12.27
C MET A 275 -33.15 12.63 -11.20
N GLU A 276 -33.56 12.71 -9.94
CA GLU A 276 -32.99 11.95 -8.83
C GLU A 276 -33.24 10.44 -8.98
N HIS A 277 -34.47 10.02 -9.32
CA HIS A 277 -34.78 8.60 -9.58
C HIS A 277 -33.99 8.04 -10.77
N MET A 278 -33.83 8.82 -11.84
CA MET A 278 -33.02 8.41 -12.99
C MET A 278 -31.54 8.26 -12.61
N LEU A 279 -31.00 9.20 -11.83
CA LEU A 279 -29.59 9.19 -11.43
C LEU A 279 -29.26 8.24 -10.25
N SER A 280 -30.26 7.67 -9.57
CA SER A 280 -30.05 6.61 -8.58
C SER A 280 -29.90 5.20 -9.18
N GLU A 281 -30.32 5.01 -10.45
CA GLU A 281 -30.21 3.73 -11.15
C GLU A 281 -29.10 3.75 -12.22
N SER A 282 -28.79 4.92 -12.81
CA SER A 282 -27.73 5.07 -13.82
C SER A 282 -26.39 5.50 -13.21
N THR A 283 -25.33 4.71 -13.40
CA THR A 283 -23.97 5.08 -12.96
C THR A 283 -23.14 5.78 -14.04
N SER A 284 -23.41 5.48 -15.31
CA SER A 284 -22.72 5.96 -16.51
C SER A 284 -23.68 6.41 -17.62
N ASP A 285 -23.15 7.01 -18.70
CA ASP A 285 -23.93 7.36 -19.90
C ASP A 285 -24.59 6.14 -20.58
N ALA A 286 -24.05 4.93 -20.39
CA ALA A 286 -24.60 3.70 -20.96
C ALA A 286 -25.79 3.14 -20.16
N ASP A 287 -25.89 3.51 -18.88
CA ASP A 287 -26.98 3.09 -17.98
C ASP A 287 -28.19 4.05 -18.04
N LEU A 288 -28.07 5.16 -18.79
CA LEU A 288 -29.13 6.16 -18.91
C LEU A 288 -30.29 5.65 -19.78
N PRO A 289 -31.55 5.83 -19.37
CA PRO A 289 -32.69 5.45 -20.20
C PRO A 289 -32.76 6.35 -21.46
N PRO A 290 -33.29 5.86 -22.61
CA PRO A 290 -33.34 6.64 -23.86
C PRO A 290 -34.07 7.99 -23.79
N VAL A 291 -34.84 8.24 -22.73
CA VAL A 291 -35.53 9.51 -22.45
C VAL A 291 -34.67 10.55 -21.72
N ALA A 292 -33.44 10.20 -21.29
CA ALA A 292 -32.56 11.07 -20.49
C ALA A 292 -32.24 12.42 -21.14
N GLU A 293 -32.06 12.46 -22.47
CA GLU A 293 -31.93 13.72 -23.22
C GLU A 293 -33.15 14.63 -23.06
N SER A 294 -34.36 14.05 -23.06
CA SER A 294 -35.61 14.80 -22.91
C SER A 294 -35.71 15.41 -21.52
N TYR A 295 -35.32 14.67 -20.48
CA TYR A 295 -35.20 15.18 -19.12
C TYR A 295 -34.14 16.29 -19.01
N SER A 296 -32.98 16.15 -19.66
CA SER A 296 -31.96 17.21 -19.70
C SER A 296 -32.52 18.49 -20.34
N LYS A 297 -33.14 18.39 -21.53
CA LYS A 297 -33.76 19.52 -22.24
C LYS A 297 -34.92 20.15 -21.44
N LYS A 298 -35.74 19.34 -20.74
CA LYS A 298 -36.79 19.80 -19.81
C LYS A 298 -36.19 20.58 -18.63
N MET A 299 -35.05 20.13 -18.11
CA MET A 299 -34.36 20.77 -16.99
C MET A 299 -33.65 22.06 -17.43
N GLU A 300 -32.98 22.12 -18.58
CA GLU A 300 -32.38 23.34 -19.14
C GLU A 300 -33.40 24.47 -19.28
N ASN A 301 -34.55 24.16 -19.88
CA ASN A 301 -35.67 25.09 -20.01
C ASN A 301 -36.29 25.52 -18.67
N THR A 302 -36.01 24.78 -17.59
CA THR A 302 -36.43 25.15 -16.23
C THR A 302 -35.34 25.96 -15.52
N ILE A 303 -34.06 25.63 -15.73
CA ILE A 303 -32.89 26.35 -15.20
C ILE A 303 -32.81 27.78 -15.77
N SER A 304 -33.10 27.99 -17.05
CA SER A 304 -33.20 29.34 -17.64
C SER A 304 -34.33 30.18 -17.01
N ARG A 305 -35.45 29.54 -16.67
CA ARG A 305 -36.63 30.16 -16.05
C ARG A 305 -36.47 30.44 -14.56
N ILE A 306 -35.63 29.72 -13.81
CA ILE A 306 -35.32 30.05 -12.41
C ILE A 306 -34.18 31.08 -12.29
N LYS A 307 -33.17 31.04 -13.18
CA LYS A 307 -32.07 32.03 -13.20
C LYS A 307 -32.53 33.45 -13.55
N SER A 308 -33.72 33.60 -14.14
CA SER A 308 -34.36 34.88 -14.45
C SER A 308 -35.34 35.37 -13.37
N VAL A 309 -35.51 34.63 -12.26
CA VAL A 309 -36.26 35.11 -11.09
C VAL A 309 -35.31 35.83 -10.14
N PRO A 310 -35.60 37.07 -9.69
CA PRO A 310 -34.80 37.72 -8.67
C PRO A 310 -34.89 36.93 -7.35
N VAL A 311 -33.74 36.44 -6.90
CA VAL A 311 -33.54 35.71 -5.63
C VAL A 311 -32.29 36.25 -4.95
N ASP A 312 -32.21 36.13 -3.63
CA ASP A 312 -30.97 36.42 -2.91
C ASP A 312 -29.89 35.37 -3.26
N CYS A 313 -28.86 35.81 -3.99
CA CYS A 313 -27.75 34.98 -4.42
C CYS A 313 -26.96 34.38 -3.25
N ASN A 314 -26.94 35.01 -2.07
CA ASN A 314 -26.23 34.48 -0.90
C ASN A 314 -26.85 33.15 -0.40
N ASN A 315 -28.18 33.03 -0.48
CA ASN A 315 -28.88 31.77 -0.17
C ASN A 315 -28.55 30.66 -1.19
N VAL A 316 -28.30 31.02 -2.46
CA VAL A 316 -27.98 30.07 -3.54
C VAL A 316 -26.51 29.64 -3.46
N ASP A 317 -25.58 30.58 -3.27
CA ASP A 317 -24.15 30.29 -3.04
C ASP A 317 -23.96 29.39 -1.81
N LYS A 318 -24.59 29.72 -0.68
CA LYS A 318 -24.57 28.89 0.52
C LYS A 318 -25.11 27.48 0.27
N LYS A 319 -26.09 27.31 -0.63
CA LYS A 319 -26.59 25.99 -1.02
C LYS A 319 -25.71 25.25 -2.01
N LEU A 320 -25.02 25.95 -2.91
CA LEU A 320 -24.00 25.35 -3.79
C LEU A 320 -22.81 24.84 -2.97
N ARG A 321 -22.34 25.61 -1.97
CA ARG A 321 -21.29 25.16 -1.04
C ARG A 321 -21.71 23.89 -0.30
N GLN A 322 -22.88 23.90 0.35
CA GLN A 322 -23.39 22.71 1.05
C GLN A 322 -23.57 21.46 0.15
N LEU A 323 -23.79 21.62 -1.16
CA LEU A 323 -23.82 20.51 -2.12
C LEU A 323 -22.41 20.08 -2.52
N PHE A 324 -21.48 21.02 -2.70
CA PHE A 324 -20.06 20.74 -2.95
C PHE A 324 -19.44 19.98 -1.77
N ASP A 325 -19.56 20.51 -0.55
CA ASP A 325 -19.01 19.93 0.68
C ASP A 325 -19.47 18.46 0.85
N LEU A 326 -20.77 18.22 0.65
CA LEU A 326 -21.38 16.88 0.70
C LEU A 326 -20.81 15.93 -0.37
N THR A 327 -20.58 16.43 -1.59
CA THR A 327 -20.04 15.63 -2.70
C THR A 327 -18.55 15.35 -2.53
N GLU A 328 -17.81 16.28 -1.92
CA GLU A 328 -16.41 16.09 -1.56
C GLU A 328 -16.27 15.01 -0.48
N ASP A 329 -17.17 14.99 0.51
CA ASP A 329 -17.19 13.96 1.56
C ASP A 329 -17.68 12.60 1.05
N GLU A 330 -18.64 12.56 0.12
CA GLU A 330 -19.04 11.33 -0.62
C GLU A 330 -17.86 10.77 -1.44
N ALA A 331 -17.13 11.62 -2.15
CA ALA A 331 -15.93 11.22 -2.90
C ALA A 331 -14.80 10.73 -1.97
N LYS A 332 -14.57 11.38 -0.82
CA LYS A 332 -13.62 10.91 0.21
C LYS A 332 -14.04 9.57 0.79
N PHE A 333 -15.33 9.36 1.06
CA PHE A 333 -15.86 8.10 1.57
C PHE A 333 -15.59 6.95 0.59
N HIS A 334 -15.94 7.11 -0.68
CA HIS A 334 -15.67 6.09 -1.70
C HIS A 334 -14.17 5.90 -1.99
N MET A 335 -13.35 6.94 -1.86
CA MET A 335 -11.88 6.81 -1.92
C MET A 335 -11.34 5.97 -0.76
N LYS A 336 -11.78 6.19 0.49
CA LYS A 336 -11.42 5.34 1.65
C LYS A 336 -11.88 3.90 1.45
N GLN A 337 -13.11 3.70 0.99
CA GLN A 337 -13.66 2.37 0.69
C GLN A 337 -12.85 1.63 -0.39
N SER A 338 -12.45 2.34 -1.45
CA SER A 338 -11.63 1.79 -2.54
C SER A 338 -10.21 1.44 -2.08
N ALA A 339 -9.60 2.30 -1.26
CA ALA A 339 -8.29 2.06 -0.67
C ALA A 339 -8.30 0.86 0.30
N PHE A 340 -9.38 0.69 1.07
CA PHE A 340 -9.61 -0.49 1.91
C PHE A 340 -9.74 -1.77 1.07
N LEU A 341 -10.55 -1.76 0.01
CA LEU A 341 -10.71 -2.92 -0.89
C LEU A 341 -9.40 -3.28 -1.61
N TYR A 342 -8.60 -2.27 -2.00
CA TYR A 342 -7.25 -2.46 -2.53
C TYR A 342 -6.33 -3.11 -1.47
N LYS A 343 -6.28 -2.57 -0.25
CA LYS A 343 -5.46 -3.10 0.87
C LYS A 343 -5.86 -4.53 1.23
N LEU A 344 -7.15 -4.85 1.17
CA LEU A 344 -7.64 -6.22 1.34
C LEU A 344 -7.14 -7.14 0.22
N ASN A 345 -7.32 -6.75 -1.05
CA ASN A 345 -6.95 -7.60 -2.19
C ASN A 345 -5.45 -7.95 -2.23
N VAL A 346 -4.57 -7.00 -1.90
CA VAL A 346 -3.11 -7.23 -1.88
C VAL A 346 -2.62 -8.04 -0.68
N LEU A 347 -3.36 -8.07 0.43
CA LEU A 347 -3.02 -8.85 1.63
C LEU A 347 -3.67 -10.23 1.67
N THR A 348 -4.79 -10.45 0.95
CA THR A 348 -5.44 -11.77 0.89
C THR A 348 -4.80 -12.69 -0.14
N MET A 349 -4.55 -13.96 0.25
CA MET A 349 -4.09 -14.99 -0.69
C MET A 349 -5.12 -15.20 -1.83
N PRO A 350 -4.72 -15.13 -3.12
CA PRO A 350 -5.59 -15.42 -4.25
C PRO A 350 -6.17 -16.84 -4.20
N LYS A 351 -7.41 -16.99 -4.68
CA LYS A 351 -8.15 -18.28 -4.66
C LYS A 351 -7.40 -19.43 -5.35
N SER A 352 -6.62 -19.12 -6.39
CA SER A 352 -5.78 -20.07 -7.13
C SER A 352 -4.60 -20.59 -6.29
N LEU A 353 -3.91 -19.69 -5.57
CA LEU A 353 -2.83 -20.08 -4.65
C LEU A 353 -3.37 -20.84 -3.44
N HIS A 354 -4.52 -20.42 -2.89
CA HIS A 354 -5.17 -21.14 -1.80
C HIS A 354 -5.62 -22.56 -2.21
N CYS A 355 -6.18 -22.71 -3.41
CA CYS A 355 -6.49 -24.01 -4.01
C CYS A 355 -5.23 -24.89 -4.12
N LEU A 356 -4.12 -24.32 -4.61
CA LEU A 356 -2.85 -25.04 -4.77
C LEU A 356 -2.32 -25.54 -3.42
N SER A 357 -2.23 -24.67 -2.41
CA SER A 357 -1.76 -25.02 -1.07
C SER A 357 -2.63 -26.09 -0.42
N LEU A 358 -3.97 -25.97 -0.51
CA LEU A 358 -4.89 -26.99 0.00
C LEU A 358 -4.72 -28.35 -0.71
N LYS A 359 -4.60 -28.36 -2.05
CA LYS A 359 -4.38 -29.61 -2.79
C LYS A 359 -3.06 -30.28 -2.41
N LEU A 360 -1.97 -29.52 -2.34
CA LEU A 360 -0.66 -30.05 -1.97
C LEU A 360 -0.68 -30.66 -0.55
N THR A 361 -1.27 -29.98 0.43
CA THR A 361 -1.43 -30.54 1.78
C THR A 361 -2.28 -31.81 1.77
N VAL A 362 -3.39 -31.85 1.00
CA VAL A 362 -4.23 -33.05 0.87
C VAL A 362 -3.52 -34.21 0.16
N GLU A 363 -2.66 -33.95 -0.82
CA GLU A 363 -1.86 -34.97 -1.50
C GLU A 363 -0.73 -35.51 -0.63
N TYR A 364 -0.08 -34.66 0.17
CA TYR A 364 0.98 -35.06 1.10
C TYR A 364 0.47 -36.14 2.07
N PHE A 365 -0.71 -35.93 2.68
CA PHE A 365 -1.31 -36.90 3.60
C PHE A 365 -1.96 -38.12 2.92
N LYS A 366 -2.15 -38.11 1.59
CA LYS A 366 -2.61 -39.28 0.82
C LYS A 366 -1.47 -40.21 0.40
N SER A 367 -0.26 -39.66 0.18
CA SER A 367 0.85 -40.37 -0.44
C SER A 367 2.06 -40.49 0.50
N PRO A 368 2.10 -41.49 1.40
CA PRO A 368 3.21 -41.70 2.35
C PRO A 368 4.51 -42.21 1.70
N GLN A 369 4.68 -42.04 0.37
CA GLN A 369 5.82 -42.52 -0.41
C GLN A 369 6.94 -41.48 -0.55
N TYR A 370 6.71 -40.23 -0.13
CA TYR A 370 7.69 -39.14 -0.15
C TYR A 370 8.70 -39.28 0.99
N GLU A 371 9.52 -40.34 0.93
CA GLU A 371 10.69 -40.49 1.79
C GLU A 371 11.69 -39.36 1.53
N GLU A 372 12.22 -38.78 2.61
CA GLU A 372 13.11 -37.62 2.62
C GLU A 372 14.53 -37.99 2.17
N LYS A 373 14.67 -38.26 0.86
CA LYS A 373 15.85 -38.89 0.26
C LYS A 373 16.93 -37.89 -0.18
N ALA A 374 18.16 -38.22 0.20
CA ALA A 374 19.42 -37.54 -0.10
C ALA A 374 19.64 -36.16 0.57
N ASN A 375 20.91 -35.74 0.58
CA ASN A 375 21.40 -34.39 0.92
C ASN A 375 21.28 -33.88 2.37
N LYS A 376 20.90 -34.70 3.36
CA LYS A 376 20.89 -34.26 4.78
C LYS A 376 22.23 -33.69 5.27
N GLU A 377 23.34 -34.23 4.79
CA GLU A 377 24.70 -33.76 5.09
C GLU A 377 24.96 -32.36 4.48
N LYS A 378 24.46 -32.09 3.26
CA LYS A 378 24.60 -30.79 2.59
C LYS A 378 23.94 -29.64 3.37
N PHE A 379 22.86 -29.90 4.10
CA PHE A 379 22.15 -28.85 4.84
C PHE A 379 22.97 -28.27 6.02
N THR A 380 24.07 -28.92 6.40
CA THR A 380 25.01 -28.45 7.44
C THR A 380 26.43 -28.20 6.92
N ASP A 381 26.72 -28.51 5.66
CA ASP A 381 28.07 -28.38 5.07
C ASP A 381 28.39 -26.93 4.71
N SER A 382 29.01 -26.23 5.65
CA SER A 382 29.44 -24.82 5.51
C SER A 382 30.39 -24.50 4.35
N SER A 383 30.83 -25.48 3.55
CA SER A 383 31.55 -25.25 2.29
C SER A 383 30.62 -24.91 1.11
N LEU A 384 29.33 -25.22 1.22
CA LEU A 384 28.32 -25.01 0.18
C LEU A 384 27.70 -23.60 0.24
N GLN A 385 27.04 -23.19 -0.84
CA GLN A 385 26.33 -21.91 -0.91
C GLN A 385 24.92 -22.05 -0.33
N HIS A 386 24.75 -21.55 0.89
CA HIS A 386 23.47 -21.60 1.60
C HIS A 386 22.62 -20.36 1.31
N TYR A 387 21.42 -20.59 0.76
CA TYR A 387 20.40 -19.60 0.46
C TYR A 387 19.20 -19.80 1.40
N VAL A 388 18.68 -18.72 1.98
CA VAL A 388 17.55 -18.76 2.93
C VAL A 388 16.40 -17.91 2.40
N ILE A 389 15.18 -18.47 2.40
CA ILE A 389 13.97 -17.83 1.90
C ILE A 389 12.89 -17.95 2.97
N PHE A 390 12.37 -16.82 3.46
CA PHE A 390 11.17 -16.80 4.31
C PHE A 390 9.94 -16.62 3.41
N SER A 391 8.96 -17.54 3.49
CA SER A 391 7.77 -17.49 2.65
C SER A 391 6.60 -18.28 3.25
N ASN A 392 5.37 -17.83 2.96
CA ASN A 392 4.14 -18.62 3.10
C ASN A 392 3.48 -18.93 1.73
N ASN A 393 4.16 -18.61 0.62
CA ASN A 393 3.65 -18.73 -0.74
C ASN A 393 4.50 -19.70 -1.57
N VAL A 394 3.93 -20.88 -1.84
CA VAL A 394 4.58 -21.97 -2.58
C VAL A 394 5.22 -21.51 -3.89
N LEU A 395 4.55 -20.62 -4.63
CA LEU A 395 5.03 -20.16 -5.94
C LEU A 395 6.07 -19.04 -5.85
N ALA A 396 5.99 -18.19 -4.83
CA ALA A 396 6.97 -17.13 -4.58
C ALA A 396 8.35 -17.76 -4.34
N ALA A 397 8.46 -18.58 -3.29
CA ALA A 397 9.68 -19.35 -3.00
C ALA A 397 10.12 -20.24 -4.17
N SER A 398 9.20 -20.89 -4.88
CA SER A 398 9.55 -21.72 -6.05
C SER A 398 10.10 -20.92 -7.23
N VAL A 399 9.69 -19.67 -7.43
CA VAL A 399 10.25 -18.80 -8.48
C VAL A 399 11.61 -18.24 -8.06
N VAL A 400 11.83 -17.90 -6.78
CA VAL A 400 13.16 -17.53 -6.27
C VAL A 400 14.16 -18.68 -6.50
N ILE A 401 13.83 -19.90 -6.08
CA ILE A 401 14.72 -21.06 -6.25
C ILE A 401 14.91 -21.38 -7.74
N ASN A 402 13.84 -21.48 -8.54
CA ASN A 402 13.97 -21.82 -9.97
C ASN A 402 14.75 -20.74 -10.73
N SER A 403 14.51 -19.45 -10.48
CA SER A 403 15.26 -18.37 -11.14
C SER A 403 16.73 -18.33 -10.71
N THR A 404 17.04 -18.63 -9.45
CA THR A 404 18.44 -18.75 -8.97
C THR A 404 19.15 -19.92 -9.64
N VAL A 405 18.55 -21.12 -9.58
CA VAL A 405 19.09 -22.36 -10.12
C VAL A 405 19.20 -22.32 -11.64
N PHE A 406 18.26 -21.67 -12.35
CA PHE A 406 18.28 -21.55 -13.81
C PHE A 406 19.56 -20.87 -14.31
N HIS A 407 19.94 -19.73 -13.71
CA HIS A 407 21.14 -18.95 -14.08
C HIS A 407 22.43 -19.40 -13.38
N ALA A 408 22.34 -20.26 -12.35
CA ALA A 408 23.50 -20.78 -11.65
C ALA A 408 24.48 -21.50 -12.58
N LYS A 409 25.79 -21.22 -12.43
CA LYS A 409 26.86 -21.96 -13.12
C LYS A 409 26.99 -23.39 -12.61
N GLU A 410 26.85 -23.58 -11.30
CA GLU A 410 27.04 -24.87 -10.61
C GLU A 410 25.95 -25.09 -9.55
N SER A 411 24.79 -25.59 -9.98
CA SER A 411 23.64 -25.87 -9.11
C SER A 411 23.94 -26.90 -8.01
N LEU A 412 24.85 -27.84 -8.24
CA LEU A 412 25.26 -28.86 -7.26
C LEU A 412 25.73 -28.29 -5.91
N ASN A 413 26.30 -27.08 -5.93
CA ASN A 413 26.88 -26.40 -4.77
C ASN A 413 25.87 -25.50 -4.04
N GLN A 414 24.61 -25.43 -4.52
CA GLN A 414 23.56 -24.59 -3.94
C GLN A 414 22.66 -25.40 -3.00
N VAL A 415 22.37 -24.80 -1.84
CA VAL A 415 21.53 -25.36 -0.79
C VAL A 415 20.49 -24.30 -0.40
N PHE A 416 19.21 -24.62 -0.56
CA PHE A 416 18.09 -23.72 -0.25
C PHE A 416 17.36 -24.18 1.01
N HIS A 417 17.18 -23.26 1.94
CA HIS A 417 16.39 -23.44 3.16
C HIS A 417 15.14 -22.57 3.05
N VAL A 418 13.98 -23.19 2.83
CA VAL A 418 12.68 -22.53 2.79
C VAL A 418 12.08 -22.55 4.20
N LEU A 419 11.87 -21.38 4.78
CA LEU A 419 11.38 -21.18 6.13
C LEU A 419 9.92 -20.72 6.05
N THR A 420 9.02 -21.54 6.58
CA THR A 420 7.57 -21.37 6.49
C THR A 420 6.92 -21.52 7.87
N ASP A 421 5.69 -21.01 7.99
CA ASP A 421 4.78 -21.33 9.08
C ASP A 421 4.30 -22.79 9.02
N ARG A 422 3.61 -23.22 10.09
CA ARG A 422 3.04 -24.56 10.24
C ARG A 422 1.91 -24.87 9.25
N GLU A 423 1.18 -23.87 8.74
CA GLU A 423 0.01 -24.07 7.89
C GLU A 423 0.44 -24.45 6.45
N ASN A 424 1.48 -23.80 5.95
CA ASN A 424 2.02 -23.97 4.60
C ASN A 424 3.14 -25.03 4.53
N TYR A 425 3.70 -25.46 5.66
CA TYR A 425 4.79 -26.45 5.75
C TYR A 425 4.58 -27.69 4.87
N TYR A 426 3.44 -28.36 4.98
CA TYR A 426 3.18 -29.60 4.24
C TYR A 426 2.96 -29.38 2.74
N ALA A 427 2.35 -28.25 2.36
CA ALA A 427 2.18 -27.87 0.96
C ALA A 427 3.53 -27.59 0.29
N MET A 428 4.39 -26.80 0.95
CA MET A 428 5.75 -26.54 0.48
C MET A 428 6.59 -27.81 0.46
N LYS A 429 6.54 -28.62 1.52
CA LYS A 429 7.31 -29.87 1.60
C LYS A 429 6.96 -30.83 0.46
N LEU A 430 5.69 -30.99 0.12
CA LEU A 430 5.32 -31.74 -1.08
C LEU A 430 5.84 -31.07 -2.35
N TRP A 431 5.64 -29.76 -2.51
CA TRP A 431 6.04 -29.04 -3.72
C TRP A 431 7.53 -29.19 -4.05
N PHE A 432 8.40 -29.05 -3.05
CA PHE A 432 9.85 -29.15 -3.20
C PHE A 432 10.37 -30.61 -3.23
N LEU A 433 9.56 -31.61 -2.83
CA LEU A 433 9.87 -33.02 -3.03
C LEU A 433 9.42 -33.57 -4.40
N ARG A 434 8.40 -32.96 -5.03
CA ARG A 434 7.90 -33.38 -6.36
C ARG A 434 8.50 -32.62 -7.55
N ASN A 435 9.03 -31.41 -7.34
CA ASN A 435 9.72 -30.62 -8.37
C ASN A 435 11.25 -30.75 -8.24
N GLN A 436 11.96 -30.84 -9.37
CA GLN A 436 13.41 -30.92 -9.42
C GLN A 436 14.04 -29.55 -9.75
N PHE A 437 15.12 -29.20 -9.05
CA PHE A 437 15.82 -27.92 -9.18
C PHE A 437 17.28 -28.16 -9.57
N LYS A 438 17.49 -28.78 -10.75
CA LYS A 438 18.77 -29.36 -11.18
C LYS A 438 19.37 -30.22 -10.04
N GLU A 439 20.65 -30.07 -9.71
CA GLU A 439 21.35 -30.80 -8.65
C GLU A 439 21.39 -30.05 -7.29
N ALA A 440 20.66 -28.93 -7.17
CA ALA A 440 20.59 -28.15 -5.94
C ALA A 440 19.80 -28.89 -4.85
N ALA A 441 20.19 -28.72 -3.59
CA ALA A 441 19.46 -29.28 -2.47
C ALA A 441 18.44 -28.27 -1.94
N VAL A 442 17.23 -28.72 -1.62
CA VAL A 442 16.17 -27.89 -1.01
C VAL A 442 15.66 -28.59 0.24
N GLN A 443 15.54 -27.86 1.34
CA GLN A 443 14.79 -28.29 2.52
C GLN A 443 13.70 -27.27 2.89
N VAL A 444 12.65 -27.77 3.55
CA VAL A 444 11.58 -26.96 4.13
C VAL A 444 11.62 -27.10 5.65
N LEU A 445 11.69 -25.98 6.36
CA LEU A 445 11.69 -25.87 7.82
C LEU A 445 10.40 -25.20 8.32
N ASN A 446 9.92 -25.61 9.49
CA ASN A 446 8.79 -24.98 10.17
C ASN A 446 9.33 -24.07 11.28
N VAL A 447 9.34 -22.75 11.06
CA VAL A 447 9.94 -21.77 12.00
C VAL A 447 9.34 -21.90 13.40
N GLU A 448 8.04 -22.20 13.49
CA GLU A 448 7.25 -22.25 14.74
C GLU A 448 7.49 -23.55 15.55
N GLN A 449 8.16 -24.53 14.96
CA GLN A 449 8.42 -25.85 15.55
C GLN A 449 9.93 -26.14 15.68
N ASP A 450 10.74 -25.67 14.74
CA ASP A 450 12.19 -25.85 14.73
C ASP A 450 12.90 -24.80 15.60
N SER A 451 12.23 -23.71 16.00
CA SER A 451 12.76 -22.77 17.00
C SER A 451 12.81 -23.40 18.40
N GLN A 452 14.00 -23.71 18.90
CA GLN A 452 14.23 -24.17 20.29
C GLN A 452 14.07 -23.03 21.34
N MET A 453 13.28 -21.99 21.03
CA MET A 453 13.01 -20.87 21.93
C MET A 453 11.74 -21.11 22.75
N GLU A 454 11.73 -20.68 24.00
CA GLU A 454 10.60 -20.84 24.94
C GLU A 454 9.32 -20.08 24.51
N ASN A 455 9.41 -19.21 23.51
CA ASN A 455 8.27 -18.58 22.85
C ASN A 455 8.29 -18.95 21.37
N GLN A 456 7.23 -19.61 20.89
CA GLN A 456 7.00 -19.85 19.47
C GLN A 456 6.70 -18.50 18.79
N LEU A 457 7.66 -17.99 18.03
CA LEU A 457 7.47 -16.80 17.22
C LEU A 457 6.77 -17.21 15.90
N PRO A 458 5.63 -16.62 15.54
CA PRO A 458 4.99 -16.88 14.25
C PRO A 458 5.90 -16.44 13.08
N LEU A 459 5.67 -16.98 11.89
CA LEU A 459 6.36 -16.49 10.69
C LEU A 459 6.01 -15.02 10.43
N SER A 460 7.03 -14.19 10.26
CA SER A 460 6.93 -12.82 9.77
C SER A 460 7.75 -12.68 8.48
N LEU A 461 7.08 -12.35 7.38
CA LEU A 461 7.74 -11.98 6.12
C LEU A 461 8.38 -10.58 6.25
N PRO A 462 9.24 -10.14 5.31
CA PRO A 462 9.87 -8.81 5.34
C PRO A 462 8.86 -7.67 5.59
N GLU A 463 9.29 -6.69 6.38
CA GLU A 463 8.49 -5.52 6.77
C GLU A 463 8.38 -4.54 5.59
N GLU A 464 7.26 -4.56 4.87
CA GLU A 464 6.97 -3.61 3.79
C GLU A 464 6.23 -2.37 4.29
N PHE A 465 6.81 -1.19 4.11
CA PHE A 465 6.25 0.08 4.56
C PHE A 465 6.57 1.23 3.60
N TRP A 466 5.87 2.36 3.75
CA TRP A 466 6.19 3.60 3.04
C TRP A 466 6.48 4.74 4.01
N VAL A 467 7.48 5.54 3.67
CA VAL A 467 7.92 6.71 4.44
C VAL A 467 7.70 7.96 3.62
N SER A 468 7.19 9.03 4.25
CA SER A 468 6.91 10.30 3.57
C SER A 468 7.70 11.43 4.21
N PHE A 469 8.58 12.07 3.44
CA PHE A 469 9.52 13.07 3.92
C PHE A 469 9.71 14.21 2.92
N ARG A 470 10.27 15.34 3.38
CA ARG A 470 10.56 16.50 2.54
C ARG A 470 11.80 16.26 1.68
N GLY A 471 11.70 16.47 0.37
CA GLY A 471 12.86 16.44 -0.53
C GLY A 471 13.82 17.61 -0.26
N TYR A 472 15.13 17.37 -0.37
CA TYR A 472 16.15 18.42 -0.21
C TYR A 472 16.47 19.16 -1.52
N ASP A 473 16.13 18.56 -2.67
CA ASP A 473 16.65 18.98 -3.99
C ASP A 473 16.12 20.33 -4.49
N ASN A 474 15.09 20.90 -3.85
CA ASN A 474 14.80 22.33 -3.93
C ASN A 474 13.96 22.81 -2.73
N PRO A 475 14.48 23.65 -1.82
CA PRO A 475 13.73 24.11 -0.64
C PRO A 475 12.57 25.07 -0.97
N SER A 476 12.52 25.62 -2.19
CA SER A 476 11.39 26.42 -2.69
C SER A 476 10.16 25.58 -3.04
N THR A 477 10.33 24.27 -3.30
CA THR A 477 9.23 23.33 -3.50
C THR A 477 8.99 22.56 -2.21
N ASN A 478 7.81 22.77 -1.59
CA ASN A 478 7.34 21.98 -0.45
C ASN A 478 6.90 20.56 -0.88
N GLN A 479 7.68 19.89 -1.73
CA GLN A 479 7.38 18.57 -2.25
C GLN A 479 7.75 17.51 -1.21
N ILE A 480 6.72 16.90 -0.65
CA ILE A 480 6.86 15.67 0.12
C ILE A 480 6.96 14.51 -0.88
N ARG A 481 7.93 13.63 -0.64
CA ARG A 481 8.28 12.46 -1.43
C ARG A 481 7.96 11.23 -0.58
N THR A 482 7.26 10.27 -1.18
CA THR A 482 6.91 9.00 -0.53
C THR A 482 7.70 7.87 -1.18
N GLU A 483 8.45 7.14 -0.37
CA GLU A 483 9.29 6.02 -0.79
C GLU A 483 8.87 4.72 -0.10
N TYR A 484 9.04 3.59 -0.80
CA TYR A 484 8.71 2.26 -0.28
C TYR A 484 9.96 1.50 0.11
N LEU A 485 9.92 0.87 1.28
CA LEU A 485 11.02 0.15 1.89
C LEU A 485 10.54 -1.26 2.24
N SER A 486 11.44 -2.23 2.09
CA SER A 486 11.29 -3.60 2.60
C SER A 486 12.57 -3.94 3.36
N ILE A 487 12.47 -4.44 4.59
CA ILE A 487 13.60 -4.88 5.42
C ILE A 487 13.25 -6.07 6.32
N PHE A 488 14.26 -6.65 6.97
CA PHE A 488 14.11 -7.78 7.89
C PHE A 488 13.14 -7.54 9.05
N SER A 489 12.18 -8.48 9.17
CA SER A 489 11.22 -8.69 10.26
C SER A 489 11.80 -9.51 11.43
N ASP A 490 11.00 -9.74 12.48
CA ASP A 490 11.39 -10.51 13.67
C ASP A 490 11.96 -11.90 13.35
N SER A 491 11.38 -12.63 12.38
CA SER A 491 11.81 -13.99 12.03
C SER A 491 13.22 -14.04 11.43
N HIS A 492 13.68 -12.97 10.79
CA HIS A 492 15.05 -12.87 10.27
C HIS A 492 16.08 -12.81 11.40
N TYR A 493 15.72 -12.31 12.59
CA TYR A 493 16.61 -12.28 13.75
C TYR A 493 16.79 -13.66 14.42
N LEU A 494 16.11 -14.71 13.93
CA LEU A 494 16.36 -16.11 14.28
C LEU A 494 17.45 -16.78 13.43
N LEU A 495 17.87 -16.18 12.31
CA LEU A 495 18.89 -16.74 11.41
C LEU A 495 20.16 -17.26 12.13
N PRO A 496 20.76 -16.57 13.12
CA PRO A 496 22.00 -17.04 13.74
C PRO A 496 21.81 -18.23 14.68
N ASP A 497 20.59 -18.43 15.18
CA ASP A 497 20.22 -19.52 16.09
C ASP A 497 19.81 -20.76 15.27
N LEU A 498 18.96 -20.57 14.24
CA LEU A 498 18.55 -21.61 13.29
C LEU A 498 19.73 -22.18 12.49
N PHE A 499 20.70 -21.32 12.12
CA PHE A 499 21.89 -21.69 11.36
C PHE A 499 23.17 -21.54 12.20
N SER A 500 23.13 -22.06 13.43
CA SER A 500 24.25 -22.10 14.38
C SER A 500 25.56 -22.65 13.78
N ASN A 501 25.49 -23.69 12.95
CA ASN A 501 26.64 -24.31 12.30
C ASN A 501 27.21 -23.54 11.08
N LEU A 502 26.44 -22.60 10.50
CA LEU A 502 26.84 -21.89 9.29
C LEU A 502 27.48 -20.53 9.61
N LYS A 503 28.49 -20.13 8.84
CA LYS A 503 29.17 -18.82 9.00
C LYS A 503 28.60 -17.73 8.10
N LYS A 504 28.17 -18.07 6.89
CA LYS A 504 27.59 -17.16 5.90
C LYS A 504 26.32 -17.77 5.32
N VAL A 505 25.32 -16.95 4.99
CA VAL A 505 24.15 -17.31 4.18
C VAL A 505 23.81 -16.15 3.23
N VAL A 506 23.08 -16.44 2.14
CA VAL A 506 22.42 -15.42 1.31
C VAL A 506 20.92 -15.48 1.59
N VAL A 507 20.33 -14.41 2.11
CA VAL A 507 18.89 -14.29 2.24
C VAL A 507 18.31 -13.73 0.94
N LEU A 508 17.21 -14.32 0.49
CA LEU A 508 16.42 -13.90 -0.67
C LEU A 508 14.96 -13.79 -0.23
N ASP A 509 14.35 -12.62 -0.38
CA ASP A 509 12.92 -12.42 -0.08
C ASP A 509 12.07 -13.17 -1.13
N ASP A 510 10.86 -13.61 -0.79
CA ASP A 510 10.09 -14.48 -1.69
C ASP A 510 9.56 -13.79 -2.96
N ASP A 511 9.67 -12.46 -3.02
CA ASP A 511 9.25 -11.61 -4.12
C ASP A 511 10.39 -11.21 -5.09
N VAL A 512 11.58 -11.82 -5.00
CA VAL A 512 12.66 -11.56 -5.96
C VAL A 512 12.67 -12.50 -7.17
N VAL A 513 13.31 -12.05 -8.26
CA VAL A 513 13.60 -12.82 -9.45
C VAL A 513 15.07 -12.66 -9.82
N ILE A 514 15.81 -13.76 -9.84
CA ILE A 514 17.22 -13.78 -10.22
C ILE A 514 17.33 -13.86 -11.75
N GLN A 515 18.28 -13.13 -12.33
CA GLN A 515 18.57 -13.09 -13.76
C GLN A 515 20.03 -13.40 -14.11
N GLN A 516 20.92 -13.50 -13.13
CA GLN A 516 22.34 -13.78 -13.30
C GLN A 516 22.88 -14.66 -12.16
N ASP A 517 23.99 -15.34 -12.42
CA ASP A 517 24.66 -16.22 -11.45
C ASP A 517 25.14 -15.46 -10.20
N LEU A 518 24.62 -15.83 -9.03
CA LEU A 518 24.91 -15.17 -7.75
C LEU A 518 26.24 -15.59 -7.10
N SER A 519 26.99 -16.53 -7.69
CA SER A 519 28.14 -17.18 -7.02
C SER A 519 29.23 -16.22 -6.54
N ALA A 520 29.38 -15.06 -7.20
CA ALA A 520 30.33 -14.03 -6.82
C ALA A 520 30.03 -13.40 -5.44
N LEU A 521 28.76 -13.35 -5.03
CA LEU A 521 28.33 -12.80 -3.73
C LEU A 521 28.88 -13.59 -2.53
N TRP A 522 29.16 -14.89 -2.71
CA TRP A 522 29.73 -15.72 -1.65
C TRP A 522 31.14 -15.26 -1.24
N ASN A 523 31.89 -14.70 -2.20
CA ASN A 523 33.31 -14.36 -2.07
C ASN A 523 33.57 -12.85 -1.84
N ILE A 524 32.53 -12.04 -1.61
CA ILE A 524 32.73 -10.60 -1.29
C ILE A 524 33.38 -10.45 0.10
N ASP A 525 34.31 -9.51 0.20
CA ASP A 525 34.86 -9.04 1.46
C ASP A 525 33.95 -7.93 2.02
N MET A 526 33.32 -8.22 3.15
CA MET A 526 32.43 -7.27 3.85
C MET A 526 33.16 -6.46 4.93
N GLY A 527 34.44 -6.71 5.19
CA GLY A 527 35.22 -6.01 6.22
C GLY A 527 34.66 -6.21 7.63
N ASP A 528 34.26 -5.11 8.27
CA ASP A 528 33.64 -5.14 9.62
C ASP A 528 32.11 -5.33 9.62
N LYS A 529 31.50 -5.40 8.42
CA LYS A 529 30.04 -5.41 8.22
C LYS A 529 29.43 -6.80 8.36
N VAL A 530 28.11 -6.83 8.59
CA VAL A 530 27.34 -8.07 8.86
C VAL A 530 26.41 -8.43 7.69
N ASN A 531 25.88 -7.42 7.00
CA ASN A 531 24.90 -7.60 5.93
C ASN A 531 25.36 -6.83 4.67
N GLY A 532 25.68 -7.56 3.60
CA GLY A 532 25.79 -7.00 2.25
C GLY A 532 24.40 -6.80 1.67
N ALA A 533 23.93 -5.57 1.48
CA ALA A 533 22.56 -5.23 1.08
C ALA A 533 22.52 -4.11 0.01
N GLU A 534 21.36 -3.91 -0.64
CA GLU A 534 21.10 -2.68 -1.39
C GLU A 534 21.10 -1.49 -0.42
N GLN A 535 21.92 -0.46 -0.69
CA GLN A 535 21.87 0.82 0.04
C GLN A 535 20.98 1.81 -0.72
N PHE A 536 19.75 2.00 -0.23
CA PHE A 536 18.76 2.89 -0.82
C PHE A 536 19.00 4.35 -0.40
N CYS A 537 20.07 4.94 -0.92
CA CYS A 537 20.52 6.30 -0.57
C CYS A 537 19.55 7.44 -0.99
N SER A 538 18.45 7.14 -1.69
CA SER A 538 17.29 8.03 -1.87
C SER A 538 16.62 8.42 -0.56
N VAL A 539 16.78 7.61 0.49
CA VAL A 539 16.34 7.91 1.87
C VAL A 539 17.54 7.88 2.80
N LYS A 540 17.70 8.93 3.59
CA LYS A 540 18.69 9.02 4.67
C LYS A 540 18.02 8.82 6.02
N LEU A 541 18.71 8.17 6.98
CA LEU A 541 18.16 7.97 8.32
C LEU A 541 17.78 9.31 9.01
N GLY A 542 18.51 10.39 8.72
CA GLY A 542 18.17 11.75 9.17
C GLY A 542 16.83 12.31 8.66
N GLN A 543 16.34 11.83 7.51
CA GLN A 543 14.99 12.15 7.00
C GLN A 543 13.89 11.34 7.70
N LEU A 544 14.25 10.23 8.35
CA LEU A 544 13.35 9.37 9.12
C LEU A 544 13.32 9.69 10.63
N ARG A 545 13.91 10.82 11.05
CA ARG A 545 13.98 11.27 12.46
C ARG A 545 12.61 11.38 13.16
N SER A 546 11.54 11.68 12.42
CA SER A 546 10.15 11.66 12.94
C SER A 546 9.58 10.26 13.21
N TYR A 547 10.22 9.21 12.68
CA TYR A 547 9.85 7.80 12.88
C TYR A 547 10.85 7.06 13.80
N LEU A 548 12.15 7.33 13.65
CA LEU A 548 13.25 6.69 14.38
C LEU A 548 13.64 7.41 15.69
N GLY A 549 13.16 8.63 15.90
CA GLY A 549 13.54 9.48 17.02
C GLY A 549 14.89 10.18 16.84
N GLU A 550 15.41 10.73 17.94
CA GLU A 550 16.49 11.73 17.96
C GLU A 550 17.93 11.17 17.99
N LYS A 551 18.11 9.88 18.26
CA LYS A 551 19.40 9.31 18.69
C LYS A 551 19.62 7.90 18.15
N GLY A 552 20.89 7.49 18.12
CA GLY A 552 21.30 6.12 17.77
C GLY A 552 21.81 5.94 16.34
N PHE A 553 21.71 6.96 15.48
CA PHE A 553 22.10 6.87 14.07
C PHE A 553 22.74 8.15 13.51
N SER A 554 23.56 7.99 12.47
CA SER A 554 24.09 9.08 11.66
C SER A 554 23.03 9.57 10.68
N HIS A 555 22.80 10.88 10.66
CA HIS A 555 21.78 11.48 9.81
C HIS A 555 22.06 11.31 8.30
N ASN A 556 23.31 11.06 7.92
CA ASN A 556 23.76 10.91 6.53
C ASN A 556 23.83 9.45 6.06
N SER A 557 23.63 8.47 6.95
CA SER A 557 23.55 7.04 6.60
C SER A 557 22.38 6.80 5.64
N CYS A 558 22.60 5.98 4.61
CA CYS A 558 21.53 5.51 3.72
C CYS A 558 20.66 4.49 4.47
N VAL A 559 19.38 4.45 4.12
CA VAL A 559 18.55 3.26 4.38
C VAL A 559 19.12 2.07 3.60
N TRP A 560 18.92 0.86 4.10
CA TRP A 560 19.20 -0.39 3.39
C TRP A 560 17.89 -1.14 3.12
N MET A 561 17.90 -2.07 2.16
CA MET A 561 16.73 -2.90 1.83
C MET A 561 17.04 -4.39 1.91
N SER A 562 16.00 -5.20 2.16
CA SER A 562 16.04 -6.64 1.96
C SER A 562 15.89 -7.00 0.46
N GLY A 563 15.53 -8.23 0.14
CA GLY A 563 15.43 -8.77 -1.23
C GLY A 563 16.65 -9.57 -1.60
N LEU A 564 17.85 -9.02 -1.36
CA LEU A 564 19.13 -9.70 -1.54
C LEU A 564 20.09 -9.28 -0.42
N ASN A 565 20.42 -10.22 0.47
CA ASN A 565 21.30 -9.95 1.61
C ASN A 565 22.35 -11.03 1.80
N VAL A 566 23.63 -10.65 1.78
CA VAL A 566 24.76 -11.54 2.12
C VAL A 566 25.05 -11.39 3.62
N ILE A 567 24.74 -12.40 4.42
CA ILE A 567 24.79 -12.32 5.88
C ILE A 567 25.97 -13.10 6.43
N ASP A 568 26.84 -12.43 7.21
CA ASP A 568 27.83 -13.09 8.07
C ASP A 568 27.22 -13.40 9.45
N LEU A 569 26.81 -14.65 9.62
CA LEU A 569 26.22 -15.18 10.86
C LEU A 569 27.26 -15.29 11.99
N GLY A 570 28.55 -15.43 11.66
CA GLY A 570 29.63 -15.36 12.64
C GLY A 570 29.67 -13.98 13.29
N ARG A 571 29.79 -12.94 12.46
CA ARG A 571 29.86 -11.55 12.88
C ARG A 571 28.57 -11.05 13.53
N TRP A 572 27.41 -11.54 13.08
CA TRP A 572 26.12 -11.28 13.73
C TRP A 572 26.10 -11.76 15.19
N ARG A 573 26.61 -12.98 15.45
CA ARG A 573 26.69 -13.57 16.80
C ARG A 573 27.75 -12.86 17.66
N GLU A 574 28.92 -12.55 17.11
CA GLU A 574 29.96 -11.77 17.80
C GLU A 574 29.46 -10.40 18.28
N LEU A 575 28.65 -9.72 17.47
CA LEU A 575 28.11 -8.38 17.78
C LEU A 575 26.77 -8.41 18.52
N GLY A 576 26.18 -9.58 18.77
CA GLY A 576 24.91 -9.72 19.48
C GLY A 576 23.75 -8.95 18.85
N LEU A 577 23.63 -8.92 17.51
CA LEU A 577 22.63 -8.09 16.84
C LEU A 577 21.19 -8.54 17.17
N THR A 578 20.93 -9.84 17.34
CA THR A 578 19.62 -10.36 17.76
C THR A 578 19.21 -9.87 19.16
N GLN A 579 20.16 -9.74 20.08
CA GLN A 579 19.94 -9.20 21.42
C GLN A 579 19.76 -7.67 21.37
N THR A 580 20.52 -6.99 20.50
CA THR A 580 20.39 -5.54 20.24
C THR A 580 19.02 -5.20 19.67
N TYR A 581 18.55 -5.95 18.68
CA TYR A 581 17.22 -5.82 18.09
C TYR A 581 16.11 -6.09 19.13
N LYS A 582 16.15 -7.23 19.84
CA LYS A 582 15.18 -7.57 20.91
C LYS A 582 15.13 -6.50 22.02
N LYS A 583 16.25 -5.80 22.29
CA LYS A 583 16.30 -4.64 23.18
C LYS A 583 15.60 -3.40 22.56
N LEU A 584 15.92 -3.05 21.31
CA LEU A 584 15.34 -1.90 20.60
C LEU A 584 13.81 -2.01 20.48
N ILE A 585 13.27 -3.21 20.16
CA ILE A 585 11.84 -3.49 20.18
C ILE A 585 11.22 -3.08 21.52
N LYS A 586 11.77 -3.60 22.63
CA LYS A 586 11.28 -3.32 23.98
C LYS A 586 11.36 -1.83 24.35
N GLU A 587 12.45 -1.15 23.98
CA GLU A 587 12.62 0.28 24.25
C GLU A 587 11.64 1.17 23.46
N LEU A 588 11.31 0.79 22.22
CA LEU A 588 10.33 1.49 21.38
C LEU A 588 8.89 1.23 21.86
N THR A 589 8.53 -0.02 22.20
CA THR A 589 7.17 -0.35 22.69
C THR A 589 6.84 0.40 23.98
N MET A 590 7.83 0.61 24.85
CA MET A 590 7.69 1.40 26.07
C MET A 590 7.53 2.91 25.84
N GLN A 591 7.85 3.43 24.66
CA GLN A 591 7.74 4.85 24.32
C GLN A 591 6.42 5.21 23.63
N GLU A 592 5.97 4.39 22.67
CA GLU A 592 4.81 4.73 21.82
C GLU A 592 3.51 3.99 22.17
N GLY A 593 3.58 2.85 22.86
CA GLY A 593 2.40 2.04 23.24
C GLY A 593 1.68 1.33 22.09
N SER A 594 1.83 1.79 20.85
CA SER A 594 1.49 1.03 19.64
C SER A 594 2.62 0.05 19.27
N ALA A 595 2.28 -1.09 18.65
CA ALA A 595 3.25 -1.99 18.05
C ALA A 595 3.59 -1.63 16.60
N GLU A 596 2.79 -0.78 15.93
CA GLU A 596 2.87 -0.58 14.48
C GLU A 596 4.20 0.06 14.05
N GLY A 597 4.89 -0.63 13.14
CA GLY A 597 6.18 -0.20 12.61
C GLY A 597 7.33 -0.23 13.60
N ILE A 598 7.21 -0.87 14.77
CA ILE A 598 8.34 -0.99 15.72
C ILE A 598 9.44 -1.91 15.16
N ALA A 599 9.07 -3.02 14.51
CA ALA A 599 10.00 -3.97 13.91
C ALA A 599 10.95 -3.30 12.92
N TRP A 600 10.42 -2.59 11.92
CA TRP A 600 11.27 -1.93 10.91
C TRP A 600 12.19 -0.85 11.51
N ARG A 601 11.71 -0.04 12.46
CA ARG A 601 12.55 0.98 13.13
C ARG A 601 13.70 0.33 13.89
N ALA A 602 13.42 -0.70 14.69
CA ALA A 602 14.44 -1.46 15.40
C ALA A 602 15.42 -2.15 14.43
N SER A 603 14.93 -2.59 13.26
CA SER A 603 15.75 -3.26 12.24
C SER A 603 16.72 -2.30 11.55
N LEU A 604 16.29 -1.09 11.18
CA LEU A 604 17.19 -0.04 10.68
C LEU A 604 18.25 0.36 11.71
N LEU A 605 17.86 0.51 12.98
CA LEU A 605 18.77 0.89 14.08
C LEU A 605 19.77 -0.22 14.45
N ALA A 606 19.36 -1.49 14.43
CA ALA A 606 20.24 -2.63 14.72
C ALA A 606 21.34 -2.82 13.67
N PHE A 607 21.07 -2.43 12.42
CA PHE A 607 22.02 -2.50 11.30
C PHE A 607 22.80 -1.21 11.00
N GLU A 608 22.64 -0.16 11.80
CA GLU A 608 23.30 1.12 11.55
C GLU A 608 24.84 0.98 11.60
N ASN A 609 25.51 1.46 10.55
CA ASN A 609 26.94 1.23 10.24
C ASN A 609 27.38 -0.26 10.17
N ARG A 610 26.46 -1.20 9.95
CA ARG A 610 26.70 -2.66 9.77
C ARG A 610 26.41 -3.18 8.35
N ILE A 611 26.03 -2.30 7.43
CA ILE A 611 25.75 -2.62 6.02
C ILE A 611 26.99 -2.46 5.14
N HIS A 612 27.22 -3.42 4.24
CA HIS A 612 28.10 -3.31 3.07
C HIS A 612 27.23 -3.09 1.81
N PRO A 613 27.55 -2.12 0.92
CA PRO A 613 26.73 -1.85 -0.26
C PRO A 613 26.89 -2.90 -1.37
N LEU A 614 25.79 -3.48 -1.84
CA LEU A 614 25.73 -4.30 -3.05
C LEU A 614 25.42 -3.44 -4.28
N ASP A 615 26.39 -2.63 -4.70
CA ASP A 615 26.25 -1.73 -5.85
C ASP A 615 25.76 -2.46 -7.12
N LYS A 616 24.61 -2.02 -7.66
CA LYS A 616 24.01 -2.46 -8.93
C LYS A 616 23.60 -3.94 -9.01
N TRP A 617 23.51 -4.65 -7.88
CA TRP A 617 23.04 -6.03 -7.84
C TRP A 617 21.51 -6.17 -7.96
N VAL A 618 20.77 -5.23 -7.39
CA VAL A 618 19.30 -5.24 -7.31
C VAL A 618 18.74 -4.08 -8.12
N VAL A 619 17.60 -4.31 -8.78
CA VAL A 619 16.67 -3.24 -9.18
C VAL A 619 15.37 -3.46 -8.40
N SER A 620 15.17 -2.61 -7.40
CA SER A 620 13.98 -2.58 -6.55
C SER A 620 12.84 -1.74 -7.15
N GLY A 621 11.62 -2.04 -6.72
CA GLY A 621 10.42 -1.26 -6.95
C GLY A 621 9.37 -1.89 -7.85
N LEU A 622 9.55 -3.14 -8.30
CA LEU A 622 8.63 -3.79 -9.24
C LEU A 622 7.26 -4.10 -8.62
N GLY A 623 7.09 -3.96 -7.30
CA GLY A 623 5.81 -4.07 -6.60
C GLY A 623 5.09 -2.73 -6.35
N HIS A 624 5.62 -1.59 -6.84
CA HIS A 624 4.92 -0.29 -6.68
C HIS A 624 5.17 0.73 -7.80
N ASN A 625 6.30 0.69 -8.52
CA ASN A 625 6.72 1.74 -9.44
C ASN A 625 6.51 1.35 -10.91
N TYR A 626 5.58 2.02 -11.60
CA TYR A 626 5.28 1.81 -13.02
C TYR A 626 6.32 2.39 -14.00
N THR A 627 7.32 3.15 -13.53
CA THR A 627 8.22 3.94 -14.38
C THR A 627 9.65 3.39 -14.50
N ILE A 628 9.93 2.19 -14.00
CA ILE A 628 11.28 1.60 -14.02
C ILE A 628 11.72 1.32 -15.46
N GLU A 629 12.89 1.84 -15.83
CA GLU A 629 13.42 1.72 -17.20
C GLU A 629 13.65 0.26 -17.61
N SER A 630 13.13 -0.11 -18.79
CA SER A 630 13.28 -1.47 -19.34
C SER A 630 14.73 -1.92 -19.49
N GLN A 631 15.68 -1.00 -19.70
CA GLN A 631 17.09 -1.34 -19.79
C GLN A 631 17.67 -1.78 -18.45
N SER A 632 17.39 -1.03 -17.38
CA SER A 632 17.79 -1.37 -16.00
C SER A 632 17.27 -2.75 -15.60
N ILE A 633 15.99 -3.04 -15.88
CA ILE A 633 15.38 -4.36 -15.64
C ILE A 633 16.09 -5.46 -16.42
N LYS A 634 16.50 -5.22 -17.68
CA LYS A 634 17.21 -6.22 -18.50
C LYS A 634 18.64 -6.49 -18.04
N THR A 635 19.29 -5.53 -17.38
CA THR A 635 20.70 -5.66 -16.95
C THR A 635 20.89 -6.04 -15.48
N ALA A 636 19.86 -5.94 -14.65
CA ALA A 636 19.95 -6.22 -13.22
C ALA A 636 20.17 -7.72 -12.92
N PRO A 637 21.16 -8.09 -12.08
CA PRO A 637 21.31 -9.46 -11.58
C PRO A 637 20.09 -9.99 -10.81
N VAL A 638 19.43 -9.12 -10.02
CA VAL A 638 18.22 -9.43 -9.26
C VAL A 638 17.17 -8.33 -9.48
N LEU A 639 15.91 -8.74 -9.65
CA LEU A 639 14.73 -7.88 -9.67
C LEU A 639 13.95 -8.10 -8.37
N HIS A 640 13.55 -7.02 -7.69
CA HIS A 640 12.87 -7.08 -6.40
C HIS A 640 11.49 -6.40 -6.50
N TYR A 641 10.43 -7.14 -6.20
CA TYR A 641 9.04 -6.70 -6.35
C TYR A 641 8.50 -6.06 -5.06
N ASN A 642 9.33 -5.29 -4.36
CA ASN A 642 8.93 -4.64 -3.12
C ASN A 642 7.79 -3.63 -3.33
N GLY A 643 6.88 -3.60 -2.36
CA GLY A 643 5.57 -2.99 -2.45
C GLY A 643 4.45 -3.98 -2.82
N ASN A 644 3.23 -3.56 -2.49
CA ASN A 644 2.03 -4.41 -2.46
C ASN A 644 1.62 -5.07 -3.81
N MET A 645 2.06 -4.58 -4.97
CA MET A 645 1.61 -5.07 -6.28
C MET A 645 2.47 -6.25 -6.78
N LYS A 646 2.57 -7.29 -5.94
CA LYS A 646 3.32 -8.53 -6.17
C LYS A 646 2.89 -9.25 -7.46
N PRO A 647 3.80 -9.95 -8.17
CA PRO A 647 3.52 -10.47 -9.51
C PRO A 647 2.49 -11.62 -9.56
N TRP A 648 2.24 -12.28 -8.44
CA TRP A 648 1.23 -13.34 -8.29
C TRP A 648 -0.20 -12.83 -7.95
N LEU A 649 -0.36 -11.52 -7.72
CA LEU A 649 -1.67 -10.90 -7.45
C LEU A 649 -2.29 -10.36 -8.73
N ASP A 650 -3.63 -10.29 -8.81
CA ASP A 650 -4.33 -9.69 -9.95
C ASP A 650 -3.92 -8.22 -10.15
N LEU A 651 -3.79 -7.46 -9.06
CA LEU A 651 -3.33 -6.06 -9.06
C LEU A 651 -1.83 -5.88 -9.36
N GLY A 652 -1.05 -6.96 -9.45
CA GLY A 652 0.38 -6.91 -9.74
C GLY A 652 0.72 -6.26 -11.10
N ILE A 653 1.76 -5.44 -11.14
CA ILE A 653 2.07 -4.55 -12.28
C ILE A 653 2.24 -5.36 -13.60
N PRO A 654 1.36 -5.21 -14.61
CA PRO A 654 1.29 -6.11 -15.77
C PRO A 654 2.58 -6.23 -16.57
N GLN A 655 3.29 -5.11 -16.79
CA GLN A 655 4.55 -5.07 -17.56
C GLN A 655 5.71 -5.84 -16.91
N TYR A 656 5.64 -6.11 -15.60
CA TYR A 656 6.69 -6.84 -14.86
C TYR A 656 6.33 -8.31 -14.59
N LYS A 657 5.04 -8.69 -14.64
CA LYS A 657 4.58 -10.08 -14.41
C LYS A 657 5.25 -11.11 -15.30
N SER A 658 5.69 -10.72 -16.50
CA SER A 658 6.39 -11.59 -17.47
C SER A 658 7.74 -12.11 -16.96
N TYR A 659 8.50 -11.32 -16.19
CA TYR A 659 9.80 -11.73 -15.65
C TYR A 659 9.66 -12.77 -14.52
N TRP A 660 8.52 -12.79 -13.82
CA TRP A 660 8.19 -13.78 -12.79
C TRP A 660 7.49 -15.03 -13.39
N LYS A 661 6.41 -14.84 -14.18
CA LYS A 661 5.65 -15.93 -14.81
C LYS A 661 6.49 -16.84 -15.74
N LYS A 662 7.69 -16.44 -16.16
CA LYS A 662 8.61 -17.28 -16.98
C LYS A 662 9.26 -18.44 -16.20
N PHE A 663 9.20 -18.44 -14.85
CA PHE A 663 9.75 -19.51 -14.00
C PHE A 663 8.68 -20.44 -13.41
N LEU A 664 7.41 -20.27 -13.77
CA LEU A 664 6.35 -21.22 -13.41
C LEU A 664 6.38 -22.43 -14.35
N ASN A 665 6.25 -23.64 -13.78
CA ASN A 665 6.06 -24.86 -14.55
C ASN A 665 4.63 -24.91 -15.14
N LYS A 666 4.46 -24.41 -16.37
CA LYS A 666 3.14 -24.35 -17.04
C LYS A 666 2.50 -25.72 -17.31
N GLU A 667 3.31 -26.79 -17.32
CA GLU A 667 2.87 -28.16 -17.55
C GLU A 667 2.42 -28.86 -16.25
N ASP A 668 2.58 -28.21 -15.09
CA ASP A 668 2.14 -28.76 -13.82
C ASP A 668 0.60 -28.81 -13.72
N GLN A 669 0.09 -30.02 -13.48
CA GLN A 669 -1.34 -30.30 -13.39
C GLN A 669 -2.04 -29.54 -12.26
N LEU A 670 -1.41 -29.33 -11.10
CA LEU A 670 -2.04 -28.61 -9.99
C LEU A 670 -2.18 -27.12 -10.32
N LEU A 671 -1.22 -26.54 -11.05
CA LEU A 671 -1.30 -25.15 -11.50
C LEU A 671 -2.39 -24.93 -12.57
N SER A 672 -2.67 -25.93 -13.42
CA SER A 672 -3.80 -25.87 -14.35
C SER A 672 -5.14 -26.07 -13.63
N GLU A 673 -5.27 -27.09 -12.78
CA GLU A 673 -6.53 -27.39 -12.07
C GLU A 673 -6.92 -26.35 -11.01
N CYS A 674 -5.96 -25.59 -10.46
CA CYS A 674 -6.23 -24.46 -9.56
C CYS A 674 -6.26 -23.11 -10.28
N ASN A 675 -6.23 -23.08 -11.62
CA ASN A 675 -6.32 -21.86 -12.42
C ASN A 675 -5.27 -20.80 -12.00
N VAL A 676 -4.01 -21.24 -11.89
CA VAL A 676 -2.83 -20.38 -11.64
C VAL A 676 -2.29 -19.82 -12.97
N ASN A 677 -2.37 -20.62 -14.03
CA ASN A 677 -1.73 -20.32 -15.32
C ASN A 677 -2.54 -19.38 -16.25
N SER A 678 -3.74 -18.94 -15.83
CA SER A 678 -4.57 -17.96 -16.56
C SER A 678 -3.97 -16.56 -16.61
#